data_AF-A0A1F7QU57-F1
#
_entry.id   AF-A0A1F7QU57-F1
#
_cell.length_a   1.000
_cell.length_b   1.000
_cell.length_c   1.000
_cell.angle_alpha   90.00
_cell.angle_beta   90.00
_cell.angle_gamma   90.00
#
_symmetry.space_group_name_H-M   'P 1'
#
loop_
_entity.id
_entity.type
_entity.pdbx_description
1 polymer ?
#
loop_
_entity_poly.entity_id
_entity_poly.type
_entity_poly.pdbx_seq_one_letter_code
_entity_poly.pdbx_strand_id
1 'polypeptide(L)'
;MTIYKKIPFYLLQFAKQNFHGVTRRDLWLWAGILFSLTTIGTAIAYFSFRESFSVGDASTFFRFAHNLAAGEVIYKDFIHFRTPGSYFNEALFIKIFGDQMSSVMFAIQFEAHALYTLVFGFGVAIFLRFKKPFIGLVALSPILVLPAYLQLRTALAFLAITLYIQARRNERYRHVWLILSGLVTGWTFIYGQEAAVMVAMTIFVTELYLFDIKKWRVQLRNIGLLATGVFMGLLPLLAYVVFMSDLSTFSYYTLYYAFILQPKGMDLPYPALSYENILYYIVPILIVFCFYIFYSLKEASLPYAILIAFTIARLVTLFGRSDLGHLIFVLPEIFLIATLAIVVIPKSDFNKKQFIRFLPYLFVLITSFVMAKMISSGFVAIGALAVLMAFRFRKVPKIPNRTKSVHLVVLSIMIATIAVFGYTLYPSAYNTLTTMSKRGVTAQNVGGVNTDLDTYNQITAVEKAVAKHAPITMFSYPIQAYYYTFAPKHATRFMTFEPQTTIAEQDIAINDLESSKPEVVVFDPLQAASLSKSLWKINNYITSNYIVSETVVSKEILWIMIPRSGEKKQLNYLAFSLRKDGLNSTVQQQAQDVQSPEKGINSGVMQNAHSELEFKPAIQRPTSVSLSVFYDEIQPTAMCGEVHLRYRGSSEAITKICAQDGKVTIPVADNLEEVELVNQSASTLVWNEPVLLD
;
A
#
# COMPACT_ATOMS: atom_id res chain seq x y z
N MET A 1 -24.88 -31.33 23.92
CA MET A 1 -26.09 -30.82 23.23
C MET A 1 -26.88 -29.74 23.99
N THR A 2 -26.79 -29.66 25.33
CA THR A 2 -27.51 -28.71 26.21
C THR A 2 -26.98 -27.27 26.20
N ILE A 3 -25.70 -27.06 25.83
CA ILE A 3 -25.07 -25.72 25.79
C ILE A 3 -25.59 -24.91 24.60
N TYR A 4 -25.74 -25.51 23.41
CA TYR A 4 -26.24 -24.84 22.21
C TYR A 4 -27.67 -24.30 22.34
N LYS A 5 -28.54 -24.93 23.14
CA LYS A 5 -29.90 -24.40 23.41
C LYS A 5 -29.91 -23.16 24.32
N LYS A 6 -28.86 -22.96 25.13
CA LYS A 6 -28.76 -21.85 26.09
C LYS A 6 -28.03 -20.62 25.54
N ILE A 7 -27.16 -20.76 24.54
CA ILE A 7 -26.44 -19.63 23.91
C ILE A 7 -27.40 -18.53 23.40
N PRO A 8 -28.50 -18.86 22.67
CA PRO A 8 -29.47 -17.85 22.24
C PRO A 8 -30.16 -17.15 23.41
N PHE A 9 -30.34 -17.84 24.53
CA PHE A 9 -30.97 -17.29 25.73
C PHE A 9 -30.03 -16.32 26.45
N TYR A 10 -28.74 -16.65 26.60
CA TYR A 10 -27.75 -15.76 27.20
C TYR A 10 -27.45 -14.54 26.32
N LEU A 11 -27.36 -14.70 25.00
CA LEU A 11 -27.26 -13.59 24.06
C LEU A 11 -28.49 -12.67 24.13
N LEU A 12 -29.69 -13.24 24.23
CA LEU A 12 -30.91 -12.47 24.40
C LEU A 12 -30.96 -11.75 25.76
N GLN A 13 -30.51 -12.37 26.85
CA GLN A 13 -30.41 -11.73 28.16
C GLN A 13 -29.39 -10.59 28.13
N PHE A 14 -28.17 -10.84 27.61
CA PHE A 14 -27.15 -9.83 27.44
C PHE A 14 -27.65 -8.65 26.59
N ALA A 15 -28.31 -8.95 25.47
CA ALA A 15 -28.88 -7.93 24.60
C ALA A 15 -29.99 -7.15 25.28
N LYS A 16 -30.91 -7.79 26.00
CA LYS A 16 -31.96 -7.10 26.77
C LYS A 16 -31.40 -6.22 27.88
N GLN A 17 -30.31 -6.66 28.53
CA GLN A 17 -29.65 -5.91 29.61
C GLN A 17 -28.85 -4.71 29.09
N ASN A 18 -28.31 -4.77 27.87
CA ASN A 18 -27.45 -3.71 27.31
C ASN A 18 -28.16 -2.83 26.26
N PHE A 19 -29.22 -3.34 25.62
CA PHE A 19 -29.93 -2.70 24.52
C PHE A 19 -31.45 -2.74 24.77
N HIS A 20 -31.97 -1.65 25.35
CA HIS A 20 -33.40 -1.53 25.65
C HIS A 20 -34.27 -1.67 24.39
N GLY A 21 -35.29 -2.53 24.47
CA GLY A 21 -36.30 -2.72 23.42
C GLY A 21 -35.80 -3.49 22.19
N VAL A 22 -34.75 -4.30 22.33
CA VAL A 22 -34.36 -5.30 21.31
C VAL A 22 -35.24 -6.54 21.47
N THR A 23 -35.81 -7.00 20.37
CA THR A 23 -36.62 -8.22 20.35
C THR A 23 -35.80 -9.43 19.93
N ARG A 24 -36.29 -10.64 20.22
CA ARG A 24 -35.69 -11.88 19.72
C ARG A 24 -35.66 -11.92 18.19
N ARG A 25 -36.69 -11.35 17.54
CA ARG A 25 -36.77 -11.22 16.08
C ARG A 25 -35.63 -10.37 15.54
N ASP A 26 -35.33 -9.23 16.17
CA ASP A 26 -34.25 -8.35 15.73
C ASP A 26 -32.89 -9.07 15.76
N LEU A 27 -32.61 -9.82 16.84
CA LEU A 27 -31.36 -10.58 16.96
C LEU A 27 -31.24 -11.67 15.90
N TRP A 28 -32.32 -12.41 15.61
CA TRP A 28 -32.33 -13.41 14.55
C TRP A 28 -32.16 -12.80 13.16
N LEU A 29 -32.77 -11.65 12.90
CA LEU A 29 -32.59 -10.94 11.64
C LEU A 29 -31.14 -10.49 11.46
N TRP A 30 -30.52 -9.93 12.49
CA TRP A 30 -29.09 -9.57 12.43
C TRP A 30 -28.19 -10.80 12.25
N ALA A 31 -28.45 -11.88 12.98
CA ALA A 31 -27.70 -13.13 12.81
C ALA A 31 -27.83 -13.69 11.39
N GLY A 32 -29.05 -13.68 10.82
CA GLY A 32 -29.30 -14.08 9.45
C GLY A 32 -28.61 -13.19 8.42
N ILE A 33 -28.66 -11.86 8.60
CA ILE A 33 -27.96 -10.92 7.72
C ILE A 33 -26.45 -11.17 7.74
N LEU A 34 -25.83 -11.22 8.93
CA LEU A 34 -24.39 -11.41 9.05
C LEU A 34 -23.97 -12.78 8.49
N PHE A 35 -24.70 -13.85 8.82
CA PHE A 35 -24.42 -15.18 8.30
C PHE A 35 -24.51 -15.23 6.77
N SER A 36 -25.59 -14.71 6.18
CA SER A 36 -25.76 -14.69 4.73
C SER A 36 -24.68 -13.88 4.03
N LEU A 37 -24.39 -12.66 4.51
CA LEU A 37 -23.38 -11.80 3.89
C LEU A 37 -21.97 -12.37 4.01
N THR A 38 -21.61 -12.94 5.17
CA THR A 38 -20.30 -13.61 5.35
C THR A 38 -20.19 -14.88 4.48
N THR A 39 -21.29 -15.63 4.32
CA THR A 39 -21.32 -16.80 3.41
C THR A 39 -21.13 -16.37 1.96
N ILE A 40 -21.81 -15.31 1.52
CA ILE A 40 -21.63 -14.73 0.18
C ILE A 40 -20.19 -14.25 0.01
N GLY A 41 -19.62 -13.53 0.98
CA GLY A 41 -18.23 -13.08 0.94
C GLY A 41 -17.23 -14.23 0.86
N THR A 42 -17.49 -15.33 1.57
CA THR A 42 -16.68 -16.56 1.48
C THR A 42 -16.77 -17.19 0.10
N ALA A 43 -17.97 -17.24 -0.49
CA ALA A 43 -18.16 -17.75 -1.85
C ALA A 43 -17.42 -16.88 -2.87
N ILE A 44 -17.51 -15.54 -2.76
CA ILE A 44 -16.75 -14.61 -3.62
C ILE A 44 -15.25 -14.92 -3.52
N ALA A 45 -14.71 -15.02 -2.30
CA ALA A 45 -13.29 -15.32 -2.10
C ALA A 45 -12.88 -16.66 -2.71
N TYR A 46 -13.71 -17.70 -2.56
CA TYR A 46 -13.45 -19.02 -3.12
C TYR A 46 -13.52 -19.05 -4.65
N PHE A 47 -14.35 -18.24 -5.29
CA PHE A 47 -14.44 -18.20 -6.75
C PHE A 47 -13.47 -17.20 -7.41
N SER A 48 -12.93 -16.23 -6.67
CA SER A 48 -12.08 -15.17 -7.24
C SER A 48 -10.58 -15.28 -6.90
N PHE A 49 -10.17 -16.13 -5.94
CA PHE A 49 -8.78 -16.16 -5.46
C PHE A 49 -7.74 -16.43 -6.56
N ARG A 50 -8.11 -17.19 -7.60
CA ARG A 50 -7.20 -17.50 -8.70
C ARG A 50 -6.93 -16.31 -9.60
N GLU A 51 -7.79 -15.31 -9.63
CA GLU A 51 -7.74 -14.26 -10.65
C GLU A 51 -6.98 -12.99 -10.21
N SER A 52 -6.40 -13.02 -8.99
CA SER A 52 -5.93 -11.84 -8.27
C SER A 52 -4.41 -11.60 -8.32
N PHE A 53 -3.69 -12.24 -9.25
CA PHE A 53 -2.23 -12.13 -9.28
C PHE A 53 -1.74 -10.83 -9.91
N SER A 54 -0.91 -10.10 -9.17
CA SER A 54 0.00 -9.06 -9.67
C SER A 54 1.39 -9.25 -9.05
N VAL A 55 2.46 -9.04 -9.81
CA VAL A 55 3.85 -9.27 -9.35
C VAL A 55 4.31 -8.22 -8.32
N GLY A 56 3.51 -7.17 -8.08
CA GLY A 56 3.76 -6.13 -7.06
C GLY A 56 3.48 -6.60 -5.62
N ASP A 57 2.68 -5.84 -4.86
CA ASP A 57 2.40 -6.08 -3.43
C ASP A 57 2.01 -7.53 -3.07
N ALA A 58 1.28 -8.23 -3.96
CA ALA A 58 0.86 -9.60 -3.74
C ALA A 58 2.04 -10.60 -3.67
N SER A 59 3.13 -10.35 -4.40
CA SER A 59 4.34 -11.19 -4.30
C SER A 59 5.06 -11.01 -2.96
N THR A 60 5.10 -9.77 -2.47
CA THR A 60 5.64 -9.42 -1.14
C THR A 60 4.85 -10.09 -0.02
N PHE A 61 3.51 -10.05 -0.09
CA PHE A 61 2.64 -10.72 0.89
C PHE A 61 2.84 -12.23 0.88
N PHE A 62 2.88 -12.85 -0.30
CA PHE A 62 3.18 -14.27 -0.41
C PHE A 62 4.50 -14.63 0.26
N ARG A 63 5.55 -13.85 -0.02
CA ARG A 63 6.87 -14.18 0.51
C ARG A 63 6.96 -14.00 2.03
N PHE A 64 6.35 -12.96 2.60
CA PHE A 64 6.29 -12.81 4.06
C PHE A 64 5.49 -13.93 4.71
N ALA A 65 4.35 -14.29 4.13
CA ALA A 65 3.53 -15.39 4.62
C ALA A 65 4.28 -16.73 4.55
N HIS A 66 4.99 -16.99 3.45
CA HIS A 66 5.85 -18.16 3.26
C HIS A 66 6.94 -18.24 4.32
N ASN A 67 7.71 -17.16 4.52
CA ASN A 67 8.76 -17.10 5.55
C ASN A 67 8.21 -17.39 6.95
N LEU A 68 7.09 -16.77 7.33
CA LEU A 68 6.42 -17.05 8.62
C LEU A 68 5.95 -18.50 8.72
N ALA A 69 5.44 -19.07 7.64
CA ALA A 69 4.98 -20.46 7.61
C ALA A 69 6.15 -21.44 7.75
N ALA A 70 7.31 -21.11 7.17
CA ALA A 70 8.57 -21.84 7.28
C ALA A 70 9.25 -21.69 8.67
N GLY A 71 8.77 -20.78 9.52
CA GLY A 71 9.26 -20.58 10.88
C GLY A 71 10.24 -19.43 11.07
N GLU A 72 10.46 -18.62 10.03
CA GLU A 72 11.18 -17.36 10.16
C GLU A 72 10.37 -16.33 10.94
N VAL A 73 11.07 -15.38 11.55
CA VAL A 73 10.50 -14.39 12.46
C VAL A 73 10.62 -12.99 11.86
N ILE A 74 9.48 -12.35 11.57
CA ILE A 74 9.46 -10.95 11.11
C ILE A 74 10.14 -10.02 12.12
N TYR A 75 10.83 -8.99 11.63
CA TYR A 75 11.75 -8.05 12.28
C TYR A 75 13.05 -8.64 12.84
N LYS A 76 13.24 -9.96 12.75
CA LYS A 76 14.51 -10.60 13.05
C LYS A 76 15.16 -11.18 11.80
N ASP A 77 14.41 -12.00 11.07
CA ASP A 77 14.87 -12.73 9.88
C ASP A 77 14.43 -12.06 8.58
N PHE A 78 13.40 -11.21 8.60
CA PHE A 78 13.04 -10.35 7.47
C PHE A 78 12.25 -9.12 7.97
N ILE A 79 12.26 -8.02 7.21
CA ILE A 79 11.78 -6.71 7.67
C ILE A 79 10.62 -6.21 6.80
N HIS A 80 9.63 -5.61 7.45
CA HIS A 80 8.60 -4.82 6.80
C HIS A 80 8.13 -3.67 7.71
N PHE A 81 7.61 -2.57 7.16
CA PHE A 81 7.20 -1.42 7.96
C PHE A 81 5.78 -1.55 8.56
N ARG A 82 4.98 -2.52 8.12
CA ARG A 82 3.64 -2.78 8.67
C ARG A 82 3.70 -3.83 9.77
N THR A 83 2.74 -3.73 10.68
CA THR A 83 2.47 -4.73 11.72
C THR A 83 1.98 -6.06 11.11
N PRO A 84 2.24 -7.22 11.76
CA PRO A 84 2.21 -8.51 11.07
C PRO A 84 0.87 -9.26 11.05
N GLY A 85 -0.22 -8.65 11.52
CA GLY A 85 -1.50 -9.33 11.74
C GLY A 85 -2.07 -10.06 10.53
N SER A 86 -2.07 -9.40 9.36
CA SER A 86 -2.53 -10.03 8.11
C SER A 86 -1.59 -11.15 7.65
N TYR A 87 -0.26 -10.97 7.78
CA TYR A 87 0.72 -11.99 7.41
C TYR A 87 0.59 -13.27 8.22
N PHE A 88 0.18 -13.18 9.49
CA PHE A 88 -0.12 -14.38 10.29
C PHE A 88 -1.34 -15.14 9.77
N ASN A 89 -2.37 -14.47 9.26
CA ASN A 89 -3.51 -15.15 8.63
C ASN A 89 -3.10 -15.81 7.31
N GLU A 90 -2.32 -15.11 6.51
CA GLU A 90 -1.80 -15.61 5.23
C GLU A 90 -0.89 -16.84 5.45
N ALA A 91 0.00 -16.79 6.44
CA ALA A 91 0.85 -17.92 6.82
C ALA A 91 0.03 -19.13 7.33
N LEU A 92 -1.07 -18.87 8.06
CA LEU A 92 -1.99 -19.94 8.47
C LEU A 92 -2.64 -20.61 7.26
N PHE A 93 -3.04 -19.84 6.25
CA PHE A 93 -3.60 -20.39 5.02
C PHE A 93 -2.57 -21.21 4.24
N ILE A 94 -1.32 -20.76 4.18
CA ILE A 94 -0.22 -21.57 3.62
C ILE A 94 -0.11 -22.93 4.34
N LYS A 95 -0.17 -22.94 5.68
CA LYS A 95 -0.10 -24.20 6.44
C LYS A 95 -1.29 -25.13 6.22
N ILE A 96 -2.47 -24.59 5.94
CA ILE A 96 -3.70 -25.40 5.76
C ILE A 96 -3.87 -25.86 4.32
N PHE A 97 -3.67 -24.97 3.35
CA PHE A 97 -4.00 -25.19 1.93
C PHE A 97 -2.77 -25.47 1.05
N GLY A 98 -1.56 -25.30 1.59
CA GLY A 98 -0.30 -25.55 0.90
C GLY A 98 0.47 -24.26 0.59
N ASP A 99 1.77 -24.40 0.38
CA ASP A 99 2.70 -23.33 0.10
C ASP A 99 2.64 -22.89 -1.36
N GLN A 100 1.61 -22.12 -1.67
CA GLN A 100 1.32 -21.63 -3.01
C GLN A 100 0.76 -20.21 -2.94
N MET A 101 1.00 -19.43 -3.99
CA MET A 101 0.44 -18.09 -4.15
C MET A 101 -1.09 -18.09 -4.01
N SER A 102 -1.75 -19.13 -4.52
CA SER A 102 -3.19 -19.29 -4.45
C SER A 102 -3.74 -19.35 -3.02
N SER A 103 -3.01 -19.93 -2.07
CA SER A 103 -3.37 -19.96 -0.65
C SER A 103 -3.39 -18.56 -0.04
N VAL A 104 -2.40 -17.73 -0.37
CA VAL A 104 -2.31 -16.34 0.11
C VAL A 104 -3.35 -15.46 -0.56
N MET A 105 -3.58 -15.62 -1.87
CA MET A 105 -4.66 -14.90 -2.54
C MET A 105 -6.02 -15.27 -1.94
N PHE A 106 -6.23 -16.54 -1.60
CA PHE A 106 -7.45 -16.94 -0.90
C PHE A 106 -7.56 -16.32 0.49
N ALA A 107 -6.46 -16.24 1.25
CA ALA A 107 -6.42 -15.56 2.54
C ALA A 107 -6.79 -14.08 2.45
N ILE A 108 -6.19 -13.35 1.51
CA ILE A 108 -6.46 -11.92 1.27
C ILE A 108 -7.92 -11.71 0.89
N GLN A 109 -8.43 -12.51 -0.04
CA GLN A 109 -9.83 -12.42 -0.48
C GLN A 109 -10.82 -12.76 0.64
N PHE A 110 -10.50 -13.77 1.45
CA PHE A 110 -11.30 -14.18 2.60
C PHE A 110 -11.30 -13.12 3.70
N GLU A 111 -10.14 -12.52 3.99
CA GLU A 111 -10.02 -11.40 4.92
C GLU A 111 -10.87 -10.21 4.46
N ALA A 112 -10.76 -9.85 3.18
CA ALA A 112 -11.43 -8.70 2.59
C ALA A 112 -12.95 -8.83 2.47
N HIS A 113 -13.47 -10.03 2.19
CA HIS A 113 -14.90 -10.22 1.92
C HIS A 113 -15.65 -10.91 3.07
N ALA A 114 -15.04 -11.89 3.74
CA ALA A 114 -15.72 -12.66 4.79
C ALA A 114 -15.48 -12.03 6.17
N LEU A 115 -14.21 -11.91 6.58
CA LEU A 115 -13.86 -11.41 7.92
C LEU A 115 -14.20 -9.92 8.07
N TYR A 116 -13.88 -9.11 7.06
CA TYR A 116 -14.25 -7.70 7.03
C TYR A 116 -15.76 -7.51 7.22
N THR A 117 -16.58 -8.17 6.39
CA THR A 117 -18.04 -8.07 6.43
C THR A 117 -18.60 -8.50 7.78
N LEU A 118 -18.05 -9.57 8.37
CA LEU A 118 -18.45 -10.04 9.69
C LEU A 118 -18.16 -8.99 10.78
N VAL A 119 -16.92 -8.50 10.84
CA VAL A 119 -16.46 -7.57 11.89
C VAL A 119 -17.11 -6.19 11.73
N PHE A 120 -17.10 -5.64 10.52
CA PHE A 120 -17.75 -4.37 10.23
C PHE A 120 -19.26 -4.45 10.45
N GLY A 121 -19.90 -5.51 9.95
CA GLY A 121 -21.33 -5.77 10.13
C GLY A 121 -21.73 -5.92 11.60
N PHE A 122 -20.90 -6.59 12.40
CA PHE A 122 -21.11 -6.66 13.85
C PHE A 122 -20.97 -5.28 14.51
N GLY A 123 -20.01 -4.46 14.09
CA GLY A 123 -19.91 -3.06 14.49
C GLY A 123 -21.16 -2.25 14.15
N VAL A 124 -21.72 -2.41 12.94
CA VAL A 124 -22.95 -1.73 12.51
C VAL A 124 -24.14 -2.18 13.36
N ALA A 125 -24.25 -3.49 13.62
CA ALA A 125 -25.29 -4.05 14.50
C ALA A 125 -25.18 -3.46 15.91
N ILE A 126 -23.98 -3.42 16.49
CA ILE A 126 -23.73 -2.78 17.79
C ILE A 126 -24.12 -1.31 17.73
N PHE A 127 -23.66 -0.54 16.74
CA PHE A 127 -23.94 0.88 16.61
C PHE A 127 -25.44 1.18 16.54
N LEU A 128 -26.19 0.36 15.79
CA LEU A 128 -27.64 0.42 15.70
C LEU A 128 -28.37 -0.23 16.90
N ARG A 129 -27.61 -0.70 17.90
CA ARG A 129 -28.11 -1.38 19.11
C ARG A 129 -28.95 -2.61 18.79
N PHE A 130 -28.56 -3.33 17.74
CA PHE A 130 -29.29 -4.45 17.15
C PHE A 130 -30.72 -4.11 16.72
N LYS A 131 -31.03 -2.82 16.51
CA LYS A 131 -32.30 -2.38 15.95
C LYS A 131 -32.16 -2.05 14.48
N LYS A 132 -33.29 -1.96 13.77
CA LYS A 132 -33.34 -1.53 12.36
C LYS A 132 -32.45 -2.36 11.42
N PRO A 133 -32.60 -3.70 11.40
CA PRO A 133 -31.77 -4.60 10.59
C PRO A 133 -31.77 -4.23 9.10
N PHE A 134 -32.86 -3.67 8.57
CA PHE A 134 -32.92 -3.20 7.17
C PHE A 134 -31.97 -2.05 6.87
N ILE A 135 -31.74 -1.12 7.81
CA ILE A 135 -30.72 -0.07 7.64
C ILE A 135 -29.33 -0.70 7.60
N GLY A 136 -29.11 -1.71 8.46
CA GLY A 136 -27.89 -2.51 8.45
C GLY A 136 -27.65 -3.18 7.11
N LEU A 137 -28.66 -3.88 6.57
CA LEU A 137 -28.57 -4.56 5.30
C LEU A 137 -28.20 -3.62 4.15
N VAL A 138 -28.83 -2.45 4.08
CA VAL A 138 -28.54 -1.43 3.05
C VAL A 138 -27.13 -0.85 3.21
N ALA A 139 -26.67 -0.64 4.45
CA ALA A 139 -25.31 -0.13 4.70
C ALA A 139 -24.22 -1.17 4.38
N LEU A 140 -24.53 -2.47 4.50
CA LEU A 140 -23.59 -3.56 4.28
C LEU A 140 -23.59 -4.10 2.85
N SER A 141 -24.69 -4.00 2.11
CA SER A 141 -24.78 -4.54 0.75
C SER A 141 -23.71 -4.03 -0.23
N PRO A 142 -23.23 -2.76 -0.17
CA PRO A 142 -22.17 -2.29 -1.06
C PRO A 142 -20.83 -3.00 -0.85
N ILE A 143 -20.55 -3.52 0.36
CA ILE A 143 -19.29 -4.21 0.68
C ILE A 143 -19.08 -5.43 -0.23
N LEU A 144 -20.16 -6.12 -0.61
CA LEU A 144 -20.10 -7.34 -1.42
C LEU A 144 -19.70 -7.11 -2.88
N VAL A 145 -19.79 -5.88 -3.37
CA VAL A 145 -19.46 -5.52 -4.76
C VAL A 145 -18.18 -4.70 -4.87
N LEU A 146 -17.56 -4.37 -3.73
CA LEU A 146 -16.27 -3.70 -3.72
C LEU A 146 -15.15 -4.70 -4.02
N PRO A 147 -14.08 -4.30 -4.73
CA PRO A 147 -12.94 -5.16 -4.94
C PRO A 147 -12.23 -5.47 -3.61
N ALA A 148 -11.36 -6.48 -3.64
CA ALA A 148 -10.62 -7.04 -2.50
C ALA A 148 -9.57 -6.11 -1.85
N TYR A 149 -9.83 -4.80 -1.87
CA TYR A 149 -9.05 -3.81 -1.15
C TYR A 149 -9.57 -3.58 0.26
N LEU A 150 -10.71 -4.15 0.67
CA LEU A 150 -11.15 -4.02 2.06
C LEU A 150 -10.21 -4.81 2.99
N GLN A 151 -9.81 -4.21 4.11
CA GLN A 151 -8.83 -4.81 5.01
C GLN A 151 -9.37 -4.86 6.43
N LEU A 152 -9.10 -5.97 7.12
CA LEU A 152 -9.68 -6.22 8.45
C LEU A 152 -9.31 -5.15 9.47
N ARG A 153 -8.13 -4.52 9.34
CA ARG A 153 -7.70 -3.38 10.16
C ARG A 153 -8.74 -2.26 10.24
N THR A 154 -9.44 -1.95 9.14
CA THR A 154 -10.40 -0.84 9.12
C THR A 154 -11.74 -1.24 9.72
N ALA A 155 -12.17 -2.50 9.55
CA ALA A 155 -13.33 -3.06 10.23
C ALA A 155 -13.12 -3.15 11.76
N LEU A 156 -11.94 -3.56 12.21
CA LEU A 156 -11.56 -3.57 13.64
C LEU A 156 -11.55 -2.15 14.21
N ALA A 157 -10.98 -1.19 13.49
CA ALA A 157 -10.97 0.21 13.91
C ALA A 157 -12.39 0.76 14.09
N PHE A 158 -13.27 0.48 13.14
CA PHE A 158 -14.69 0.83 13.23
C PHE A 158 -15.35 0.15 14.43
N LEU A 159 -15.15 -1.15 14.64
CA LEU A 159 -15.68 -1.88 15.79
C LEU A 159 -15.22 -1.24 17.11
N ALA A 160 -13.95 -0.88 17.25
CA ALA A 160 -13.42 -0.21 18.43
C ALA A 160 -14.15 1.11 18.74
N ILE A 161 -14.42 1.93 17.72
CA ILE A 161 -15.19 3.17 17.84
C ILE A 161 -16.65 2.90 18.22
N THR A 162 -17.28 1.88 17.63
CA THR A 162 -18.68 1.55 17.99
C THR A 162 -18.80 1.06 19.43
N LEU A 163 -17.82 0.30 19.93
CA LEU A 163 -17.74 -0.12 21.34
C LEU A 163 -17.55 1.08 22.27
N TYR A 164 -16.67 2.03 21.90
CA TYR A 164 -16.51 3.29 22.63
C TYR A 164 -17.82 4.11 22.68
N ILE A 165 -18.54 4.19 21.55
CA ILE A 165 -19.86 4.82 21.48
C ILE A 165 -20.85 4.12 22.43
N GLN A 166 -20.81 2.79 22.55
CA GLN A 166 -21.65 2.09 23.53
C GLN A 166 -21.27 2.38 24.97
N ALA A 167 -19.99 2.53 25.28
CA ALA A 167 -19.54 2.97 26.60
C ALA A 167 -20.14 4.33 26.99
N ARG A 168 -20.38 5.20 26.00
CA ARG A 168 -21.04 6.51 26.21
C ARG A 168 -22.55 6.44 26.33
N ARG A 169 -23.18 5.42 25.75
CA ARG A 169 -24.64 5.22 25.80
C ARG A 169 -25.10 4.43 27.03
N ASN A 170 -24.21 3.63 27.62
CA ASN A 170 -24.54 2.69 28.69
C ASN A 170 -23.65 2.92 29.90
N GLU A 171 -24.14 3.73 30.85
CA GLU A 171 -23.36 4.07 32.06
C GLU A 171 -23.13 2.86 32.97
N ARG A 172 -24.09 1.94 33.06
CA ARG A 172 -24.03 0.75 33.94
C ARG A 172 -22.87 -0.18 33.58
N TYR A 173 -22.67 -0.45 32.30
CA TYR A 173 -21.63 -1.35 31.80
C TYR A 173 -20.49 -0.61 31.11
N ARG A 174 -20.36 0.69 31.37
CA ARG A 174 -19.37 1.55 30.72
C ARG A 174 -17.95 1.00 30.75
N HIS A 175 -17.52 0.49 31.89
CA HIS A 175 -16.17 -0.04 32.08
C HIS A 175 -15.87 -1.22 31.15
N VAL A 176 -16.82 -2.14 30.98
CA VAL A 176 -16.70 -3.28 30.06
C VAL A 176 -16.54 -2.78 28.63
N TRP A 177 -17.39 -1.86 28.19
CA TRP A 177 -17.33 -1.32 26.84
C TRP A 177 -16.05 -0.53 26.56
N LEU A 178 -15.50 0.19 27.55
CA LEU A 178 -14.20 0.86 27.43
C LEU A 178 -13.06 -0.14 27.31
N ILE A 179 -13.04 -1.20 28.13
CA ILE A 179 -12.01 -2.25 28.04
C ILE A 179 -12.09 -2.96 26.69
N LEU A 180 -13.29 -3.31 26.22
CA LEU A 180 -13.50 -3.95 24.91
C LEU A 180 -13.07 -3.02 23.76
N SER A 181 -13.40 -1.73 23.83
CA SER A 181 -12.95 -0.75 22.84
C SER A 181 -11.43 -0.65 22.80
N GLY A 182 -10.78 -0.61 23.96
CA GLY A 182 -9.32 -0.65 24.08
C GLY A 182 -8.74 -1.94 23.48
N LEU A 183 -9.30 -3.10 23.83
CA LEU A 183 -8.85 -4.41 23.34
C LEU A 183 -8.89 -4.48 21.82
N VAL A 184 -10.00 -4.07 21.21
CA VAL A 184 -10.14 -4.05 19.75
C VAL A 184 -9.22 -3.00 19.12
N THR A 185 -8.94 -1.88 19.80
CA THR A 185 -7.92 -0.91 19.35
C THR A 185 -6.52 -1.54 19.36
N GLY A 186 -6.18 -2.35 20.37
CA GLY A 186 -4.95 -3.13 20.40
C GLY A 186 -4.86 -4.15 19.26
N TRP A 187 -5.95 -4.89 18.99
CA TRP A 187 -6.01 -5.78 17.82
C TRP A 187 -5.92 -5.05 16.49
N THR A 188 -6.56 -3.88 16.38
CA THR A 188 -6.43 -3.01 15.22
C THR A 188 -4.96 -2.69 14.95
N PHE A 189 -4.18 -2.41 15.99
CA PHE A 189 -2.76 -2.12 15.86
C PHE A 189 -1.97 -3.31 15.31
N ILE A 190 -2.30 -4.55 15.69
CA ILE A 190 -1.64 -5.76 15.18
C ILE A 190 -1.85 -5.90 13.66
N TYR A 191 -3.02 -5.53 13.15
CA TYR A 191 -3.37 -5.61 11.74
C TYR A 191 -3.02 -4.34 10.93
N GLY A 192 -2.80 -3.22 11.60
CA GLY A 192 -2.53 -1.94 10.98
C GLY A 192 -2.39 -0.82 12.00
N GLN A 193 -1.15 -0.43 12.27
CA GLN A 193 -0.82 0.56 13.29
C GLN A 193 -1.47 1.92 13.01
N GLU A 194 -1.59 2.32 11.74
CA GLU A 194 -2.16 3.61 11.36
C GLU A 194 -3.66 3.68 11.64
N ALA A 195 -4.40 2.59 11.43
CA ALA A 195 -5.83 2.53 11.74
C ALA A 195 -6.08 2.64 13.25
N ALA A 196 -5.21 2.03 14.07
CA ALA A 196 -5.30 2.12 15.52
C ALA A 196 -5.01 3.54 16.04
N VAL A 197 -4.04 4.24 15.44
CA VAL A 197 -3.76 5.65 15.75
C VAL A 197 -4.99 6.53 15.47
N MET A 198 -5.71 6.30 14.37
CA MET A 198 -6.94 7.04 14.06
C MET A 198 -8.07 6.81 15.09
N VAL A 199 -8.20 5.58 15.59
CA VAL A 199 -9.13 5.26 16.68
C VAL A 199 -8.74 6.01 17.95
N ALA A 200 -7.47 5.90 18.35
CA ALA A 200 -6.94 6.55 19.55
C ALA A 200 -7.12 8.07 19.48
N MET A 201 -6.82 8.67 18.33
CA MET A 201 -7.00 10.09 18.08
C MET A 201 -8.47 10.51 18.18
N THR A 202 -9.39 9.76 17.58
CA THR A 202 -10.83 10.08 17.65
C THR A 202 -11.34 10.03 19.09
N ILE A 203 -10.92 9.00 19.84
CA ILE A 203 -11.26 8.86 21.27
C ILE A 203 -10.68 10.03 22.05
N PHE A 204 -9.41 10.38 21.83
CA PHE A 204 -8.72 11.48 22.50
C PHE A 204 -9.41 12.82 22.26
N VAL A 205 -9.71 13.17 21.00
CA VAL A 205 -10.46 14.39 20.63
C VAL A 205 -11.83 14.42 21.30
N THR A 206 -12.50 13.28 21.37
CA THR A 206 -13.80 13.17 22.05
C THR A 206 -13.67 13.38 23.56
N GLU A 207 -12.68 12.78 24.22
CA GLU A 207 -12.45 12.96 25.66
C GLU A 207 -12.06 14.41 25.97
N LEU A 208 -11.25 15.06 25.13
CA LEU A 208 -10.94 16.49 25.22
C LEU A 208 -12.19 17.36 25.08
N TYR A 209 -13.03 17.10 24.07
CA TYR A 209 -14.29 17.83 23.87
C TYR A 209 -15.23 17.71 25.09
N LEU A 210 -15.25 16.54 25.73
CA LEU A 210 -16.05 16.24 26.92
C LEU A 210 -15.34 16.60 28.23
N PHE A 211 -14.13 17.17 28.17
CA PHE A 211 -13.33 17.45 29.34
C PHE A 211 -14.06 18.43 30.27
N ASP A 212 -14.03 18.12 31.56
CA ASP A 212 -14.62 18.92 32.62
C ASP A 212 -13.69 18.83 33.80
N ILE A 213 -13.06 19.96 34.14
CA ILE A 213 -12.04 20.02 35.19
C ILE A 213 -12.59 19.54 36.54
N LYS A 214 -13.90 19.64 36.77
CA LYS A 214 -14.55 19.13 37.99
C LYS A 214 -14.66 17.60 38.02
N LYS A 215 -14.47 16.91 36.89
CA LYS A 215 -14.62 15.46 36.72
C LYS A 215 -13.35 14.76 36.21
N TRP A 216 -12.18 15.40 36.33
CA TRP A 216 -10.91 14.91 35.80
C TRP A 216 -10.57 13.47 36.27
N ARG A 217 -10.87 13.11 37.53
CA ARG A 217 -10.63 11.75 38.05
C ARG A 217 -11.42 10.68 37.30
N VAL A 218 -12.67 10.98 36.91
CA VAL A 218 -13.51 10.05 36.15
C VAL A 218 -12.96 9.88 34.73
N GLN A 219 -12.46 10.96 34.12
CA GLN A 219 -11.82 10.93 32.81
C GLN A 219 -10.53 10.12 32.84
N LEU A 220 -9.65 10.35 33.81
CA LEU A 220 -8.45 9.53 33.99
C LEU A 220 -8.78 8.05 34.18
N ARG A 221 -9.81 7.71 34.97
CA ARG A 221 -10.25 6.32 35.11
C ARG A 221 -10.69 5.73 33.76
N ASN A 222 -11.44 6.48 32.94
CA ASN A 222 -11.88 5.98 31.63
C ASN A 222 -10.70 5.78 30.68
N ILE A 223 -9.74 6.71 30.68
CA ILE A 223 -8.49 6.59 29.92
C ILE A 223 -7.71 5.36 30.40
N GLY A 224 -7.61 5.13 31.71
CA GLY A 224 -6.96 3.95 32.27
C GLY A 224 -7.64 2.64 31.85
N LEU A 225 -8.98 2.60 31.81
CA LEU A 225 -9.74 1.43 31.34
C LEU A 225 -9.53 1.16 29.85
N LEU A 226 -9.51 2.21 29.01
CA LEU A 226 -9.18 2.11 27.60
C LEU A 226 -7.75 1.60 27.39
N ALA A 227 -6.78 2.20 28.09
CA ALA A 227 -5.37 1.81 28.03
C ALA A 227 -5.18 0.35 28.46
N THR A 228 -5.85 -0.07 29.54
CA THR A 228 -5.84 -1.48 29.99
C THR A 228 -6.30 -2.40 28.87
N GLY A 229 -7.41 -2.07 28.20
CA GLY A 229 -7.87 -2.81 27.03
C GLY A 229 -6.83 -2.84 25.92
N VAL A 230 -6.25 -1.70 25.54
CA VAL A 230 -5.23 -1.60 24.48
C VAL A 230 -4.05 -2.53 24.77
N PHE A 231 -3.50 -2.49 25.99
CA PHE A 231 -2.40 -3.36 26.39
C PHE A 231 -2.78 -4.84 26.38
N MET A 232 -4.00 -5.20 26.80
CA MET A 232 -4.49 -6.58 26.69
C MET A 232 -4.59 -7.04 25.23
N GLY A 233 -5.06 -6.17 24.33
CA GLY A 233 -5.14 -6.48 22.90
C GLY A 233 -3.76 -6.59 22.24
N LEU A 234 -2.79 -5.78 22.66
CA LEU A 234 -1.41 -5.79 22.17
C LEU A 234 -0.56 -6.91 22.75
N LEU A 235 -0.94 -7.47 23.89
CA LEU A 235 -0.16 -8.45 24.62
C LEU A 235 0.38 -9.61 23.75
N PRO A 236 -0.40 -10.21 22.82
CA PRO A 236 0.13 -11.26 21.93
C PRO A 236 1.26 -10.78 21.03
N LEU A 237 1.13 -9.58 20.45
CA LEU A 237 2.18 -9.00 19.60
C LEU A 237 3.41 -8.63 20.43
N LEU A 238 3.22 -8.04 21.61
CA LEU A 238 4.33 -7.69 22.50
C LEU A 238 5.09 -8.93 22.97
N ALA A 239 4.37 -9.99 23.34
CA ALA A 239 4.98 -11.27 23.70
C ALA A 239 5.76 -11.85 22.50
N TYR A 240 5.18 -11.87 21.31
CA TYR A 240 5.86 -12.30 20.09
C TYR A 240 7.15 -11.48 19.84
N VAL A 241 7.06 -10.15 19.93
CA VAL A 241 8.22 -9.28 19.66
C VAL A 241 9.33 -9.47 20.69
N VAL A 242 8.98 -9.58 21.97
CA VAL A 242 9.96 -9.72 23.07
C VAL A 242 10.63 -11.09 23.09
N PHE A 243 9.88 -12.17 22.85
CA PHE A 243 10.39 -13.52 23.01
C PHE A 243 10.95 -14.14 21.72
N MET A 244 10.50 -13.70 20.54
CA MET A 244 10.88 -14.31 19.27
C MET A 244 11.63 -13.36 18.34
N SER A 245 11.21 -12.08 18.30
CA SER A 245 11.66 -11.08 17.33
C SER A 245 12.76 -10.16 17.86
N ASP A 246 13.01 -9.04 17.18
CA ASP A 246 13.89 -7.96 17.60
C ASP A 246 13.10 -6.67 17.90
N LEU A 247 13.09 -6.27 19.17
CA LEU A 247 12.34 -5.10 19.63
C LEU A 247 12.85 -3.79 19.02
N SER A 248 14.16 -3.67 18.79
CA SER A 248 14.77 -2.47 18.21
C SER A 248 14.30 -2.28 16.77
N THR A 249 14.41 -3.32 15.94
CA THR A 249 13.97 -3.35 14.55
C THR A 249 12.46 -3.18 14.45
N PHE A 250 11.68 -3.87 15.29
CA PHE A 250 10.23 -3.65 15.36
C PHE A 250 9.89 -2.18 15.65
N SER A 251 10.48 -1.58 16.68
CA SER A 251 10.19 -0.20 17.09
C SER A 251 10.62 0.80 16.02
N TYR A 252 11.78 0.57 15.41
CA TYR A 252 12.27 1.40 14.31
C TYR A 252 11.31 1.33 13.12
N TYR A 253 11.01 0.15 12.58
CA TYR A 253 10.22 0.04 11.36
C TYR A 253 8.72 0.33 11.54
N THR A 254 8.11 -0.14 12.62
CA THR A 254 6.65 -0.03 12.80
C THR A 254 6.20 1.28 13.46
N LEU A 255 7.09 1.97 14.19
CA LEU A 255 6.77 3.23 14.86
C LEU A 255 7.53 4.41 14.23
N TYR A 256 8.87 4.36 14.24
CA TYR A 256 9.65 5.50 13.79
C TYR A 256 9.61 5.68 12.27
N TYR A 257 9.92 4.63 11.53
CA TYR A 257 9.90 4.64 10.07
C TYR A 257 8.48 4.88 9.56
N ALA A 258 7.50 4.12 10.05
CA ALA A 258 6.12 4.21 9.58
C ALA A 258 5.42 5.55 9.86
N PHE A 259 5.76 6.27 10.94
CA PHE A 259 5.07 7.52 11.30
C PHE A 259 5.92 8.79 11.19
N ILE A 260 7.25 8.69 11.33
CA ILE A 260 8.15 9.86 11.41
C ILE A 260 8.96 10.00 10.13
N LEU A 261 9.62 8.92 9.68
CA LEU A 261 10.44 8.97 8.46
C LEU A 261 9.61 8.83 7.19
N GLN A 262 8.38 8.32 7.29
CA GLN A 262 7.51 8.03 6.15
C GLN A 262 7.66 9.13 5.09
N PRO A 263 8.18 8.80 3.90
CA PRO A 263 8.87 9.79 3.09
C PRO A 263 7.89 10.78 2.46
N LYS A 264 8.39 12.01 2.24
CA LYS A 264 7.78 13.12 1.47
C LYS A 264 7.29 12.77 0.04
N GLY A 265 7.33 11.50 -0.35
CA GLY A 265 6.92 10.99 -1.67
C GLY A 265 5.95 9.80 -1.65
N MET A 266 5.49 9.33 -0.47
CA MET A 266 4.25 8.52 -0.42
C MET A 266 2.99 9.40 -0.46
N ASP A 267 3.14 10.70 -0.14
CA ASP A 267 2.21 11.73 -0.55
C ASP A 267 2.47 12.03 -2.03
N LEU A 268 1.72 11.37 -2.92
CA LEU A 268 1.75 11.67 -4.34
C LEU A 268 1.12 13.06 -4.55
N PRO A 269 1.75 13.94 -5.33
CA PRO A 269 1.19 15.26 -5.59
C PRO A 269 -0.19 15.10 -6.22
N TYR A 270 -1.16 15.89 -5.73
CA TYR A 270 -2.50 15.88 -6.31
C TYR A 270 -2.40 16.17 -7.81
N PRO A 271 -3.09 15.38 -8.65
CA PRO A 271 -3.10 15.63 -10.07
C PRO A 271 -3.59 17.05 -10.37
N ALA A 272 -3.06 17.68 -11.42
CA ALA A 272 -3.49 19.00 -11.86
C ALA A 272 -5.01 19.05 -12.02
N LEU A 273 -5.60 20.21 -11.75
CA LEU A 273 -7.05 20.40 -11.82
C LEU A 273 -7.48 20.36 -13.30
N SER A 274 -7.81 19.17 -13.78
CA SER A 274 -8.28 18.87 -15.14
C SER A 274 -9.52 17.98 -15.06
N TYR A 275 -10.30 17.94 -16.16
CA TYR A 275 -11.48 17.09 -16.25
C TYR A 275 -11.17 15.61 -16.00
N GLU A 276 -10.02 15.14 -16.49
CA GLU A 276 -9.54 13.76 -16.32
C GLU A 276 -9.26 13.39 -14.85
N ASN A 277 -8.99 14.39 -14.01
CA ASN A 277 -8.60 14.21 -12.62
C ASN A 277 -9.71 14.56 -11.61
N ILE A 278 -10.91 14.86 -12.09
CA ILE A 278 -12.03 15.35 -11.26
C ILE A 278 -12.39 14.39 -10.11
N LEU A 279 -12.15 13.08 -10.30
CA LEU A 279 -12.42 12.06 -9.29
C LEU A 279 -11.54 12.18 -8.03
N TYR A 280 -10.30 12.68 -8.17
CA TYR A 280 -9.41 12.93 -7.03
C TYR A 280 -9.89 14.07 -6.13
N TYR A 281 -10.74 14.95 -6.67
CA TYR A 281 -11.34 16.07 -5.94
C TYR A 281 -12.66 15.70 -5.24
N ILE A 282 -13.12 14.45 -5.35
CA ILE A 282 -14.27 13.94 -4.59
C ILE A 282 -13.93 13.82 -3.09
N VAL A 283 -12.68 13.50 -2.72
CA VAL A 283 -12.26 13.30 -1.32
C VAL A 283 -12.42 14.58 -0.49
N PRO A 284 -11.88 15.74 -0.91
CA PRO A 284 -12.08 17.00 -0.19
C PRO A 284 -13.57 17.37 -0.08
N ILE A 285 -14.36 17.11 -1.12
CA ILE A 285 -15.81 17.34 -1.11
C ILE A 285 -16.50 16.47 -0.05
N LEU A 286 -16.19 15.17 0.01
CA LEU A 286 -16.71 14.26 1.02
C LEU A 286 -16.30 14.67 2.45
N ILE A 287 -15.07 15.16 2.63
CA ILE A 287 -14.61 15.68 3.93
C ILE A 287 -15.43 16.89 4.34
N VAL A 288 -15.65 17.85 3.45
CA VAL A 288 -16.49 19.03 3.71
C VAL A 288 -17.91 18.60 4.09
N PHE A 289 -18.48 17.61 3.40
CA PHE A 289 -19.80 17.08 3.72
C PHE A 289 -19.85 16.40 5.09
N CYS A 290 -18.90 15.50 5.38
CA CYS A 290 -18.84 14.85 6.68
C CYS A 290 -18.66 15.89 7.79
N PHE A 291 -17.81 16.90 7.58
CA PHE A 291 -17.60 17.97 8.54
C PHE A 291 -18.86 18.84 8.74
N TYR A 292 -19.62 19.09 7.68
CA TYR A 292 -20.93 19.75 7.76
C TYR A 292 -21.92 18.92 8.62
N ILE A 293 -22.07 17.63 8.34
CA ILE A 293 -22.97 16.74 9.09
C ILE A 293 -22.52 16.64 10.56
N PHE A 294 -21.22 16.54 10.82
CA PHE A 294 -20.66 16.59 12.17
C PHE A 294 -21.06 17.87 12.88
N TYR A 295 -20.86 19.03 12.25
CA TYR A 295 -21.21 20.33 12.83
C TYR A 295 -22.71 20.42 13.16
N SER A 296 -23.57 19.88 12.30
CA SER A 296 -25.02 19.84 12.51
C SER A 296 -25.45 18.88 13.64
N LEU A 297 -24.77 17.75 13.83
CA LEU A 297 -25.20 16.69 14.74
C LEU A 297 -24.48 16.66 16.09
N LYS A 298 -23.35 17.35 16.25
CA LYS A 298 -22.51 17.26 17.46
C LYS A 298 -23.25 17.56 18.77
N GLU A 299 -24.22 18.47 18.76
CA GLU A 299 -25.03 18.80 19.95
C GLU A 299 -26.27 17.91 20.09
N ALA A 300 -26.76 17.35 18.97
CA ALA A 300 -27.98 16.55 18.95
C ALA A 300 -27.73 15.08 19.34
N SER A 301 -26.58 14.53 18.97
CA SER A 301 -26.24 13.13 19.23
C SER A 301 -24.73 12.91 19.18
N LEU A 302 -24.11 12.90 20.36
CA LEU A 302 -22.71 12.54 20.56
C LEU A 302 -22.29 11.23 19.84
N PRO A 303 -23.10 10.14 19.84
CA PRO A 303 -22.77 8.94 19.08
C PRO A 303 -22.55 9.14 17.57
N TYR A 304 -23.37 9.95 16.91
CA TYR A 304 -23.20 10.24 15.48
C TYR A 304 -21.99 11.14 15.26
N ALA A 305 -21.76 12.09 16.16
CA ALA A 305 -20.61 12.98 16.12
C ALA A 305 -19.28 12.21 16.19
N ILE A 306 -19.16 11.25 17.12
CA ILE A 306 -17.97 10.39 17.26
C ILE A 306 -17.74 9.56 15.99
N LEU A 307 -18.80 8.96 15.44
CA LEU A 307 -18.70 8.17 14.21
C LEU A 307 -18.23 9.02 13.03
N ILE A 308 -18.82 10.21 12.84
CA ILE A 308 -18.44 11.10 11.75
C ILE A 308 -17.01 11.64 11.95
N ALA A 309 -16.61 11.94 13.19
CA ALA A 309 -15.24 12.34 13.50
C ALA A 309 -14.22 11.26 13.10
N PHE A 310 -14.52 9.98 13.42
CA PHE A 310 -13.70 8.85 12.97
C PHE A 310 -13.63 8.75 11.44
N THR A 311 -14.77 8.87 10.75
CA THR A 311 -14.79 8.81 9.29
C THR A 311 -14.02 9.96 8.64
N ILE A 312 -14.07 11.17 9.21
CA ILE A 312 -13.26 12.27 8.69
C ILE A 312 -11.77 11.99 8.94
N ALA A 313 -11.37 11.51 10.12
CA ALA A 313 -9.97 11.13 10.37
C ALA A 313 -9.46 10.11 9.34
N ARG A 314 -10.28 9.11 9.00
CA ARG A 314 -10.01 8.15 7.93
C ARG A 314 -9.91 8.80 6.56
N LEU A 315 -10.87 9.65 6.17
CA LEU A 315 -10.86 10.37 4.90
C LEU A 315 -9.62 11.25 4.73
N VAL A 316 -9.15 11.91 5.80
CA VAL A 316 -7.95 12.75 5.74
C VAL A 316 -6.69 11.92 5.46
N THR A 317 -6.62 10.66 5.88
CA THR A 317 -5.46 9.81 5.54
C THR A 317 -5.42 9.36 4.09
N LEU A 318 -6.50 9.59 3.34
CA LEU A 318 -6.53 9.46 1.89
C LEU A 318 -6.08 10.76 1.20
N PHE A 319 -5.95 11.85 1.95
CA PHE A 319 -5.47 13.12 1.42
C PHE A 319 -3.98 13.01 1.12
N GLY A 320 -3.60 13.18 -0.14
CA GLY A 320 -2.22 12.98 -0.61
C GLY A 320 -1.93 11.64 -1.28
N ARG A 321 -2.91 10.72 -1.40
CA ARG A 321 -2.73 9.49 -2.19
C ARG A 321 -3.39 9.63 -3.55
N SER A 322 -2.64 9.41 -4.64
CA SER A 322 -3.08 9.69 -6.01
C SER A 322 -3.70 8.49 -6.74
N ASP A 323 -4.27 7.51 -6.04
CA ASP A 323 -4.96 6.39 -6.66
C ASP A 323 -6.37 6.16 -6.07
N LEU A 324 -7.34 5.95 -6.96
CA LEU A 324 -8.75 5.73 -6.60
C LEU A 324 -8.95 4.46 -5.74
N GLY A 325 -8.01 3.51 -5.78
CA GLY A 325 -8.04 2.28 -5.00
C GLY A 325 -8.03 2.53 -3.49
N HIS A 326 -7.29 3.54 -3.02
CA HIS A 326 -7.23 3.86 -1.60
C HIS A 326 -8.54 4.45 -1.06
N LEU A 327 -9.38 5.04 -1.92
CA LEU A 327 -10.69 5.55 -1.48
C LEU A 327 -11.67 4.45 -1.05
N ILE A 328 -11.46 3.22 -1.51
CA ILE A 328 -12.29 2.07 -1.16
C ILE A 328 -12.27 1.80 0.34
N PHE A 329 -11.17 2.11 1.03
CA PHE A 329 -11.00 1.83 2.46
C PHE A 329 -11.93 2.61 3.40
N VAL A 330 -12.65 3.64 2.92
CA VAL A 330 -13.53 4.49 3.73
C VAL A 330 -14.98 4.49 3.22
N LEU A 331 -15.23 3.82 2.09
CA LEU A 331 -16.56 3.71 1.49
C LEU A 331 -17.60 3.12 2.43
N PRO A 332 -17.34 2.01 3.15
CA PRO A 332 -18.34 1.42 4.03
C PRO A 332 -18.85 2.41 5.10
N GLU A 333 -17.95 3.20 5.68
CA GLU A 333 -18.32 4.25 6.63
C GLU A 333 -19.12 5.38 5.98
N ILE A 334 -18.76 5.80 4.75
CA ILE A 334 -19.52 6.81 4.00
C ILE A 334 -20.94 6.31 3.70
N PHE A 335 -21.11 5.07 3.26
CA PHE A 335 -22.43 4.49 2.99
C PHE A 335 -23.28 4.44 4.28
N LEU A 336 -22.66 4.08 5.41
CA LEU A 336 -23.33 4.11 6.70
C LEU A 336 -23.73 5.53 7.10
N ILE A 337 -22.81 6.50 7.02
CA ILE A 337 -23.10 7.91 7.34
C ILE A 337 -24.18 8.46 6.43
N ALA A 338 -24.14 8.17 5.14
CA ALA A 338 -25.13 8.61 4.17
C ALA A 338 -26.53 8.07 4.49
N THR A 339 -26.62 6.77 4.78
CA THR A 339 -27.88 6.12 5.17
C THR A 339 -28.42 6.71 6.46
N LEU A 340 -27.55 6.99 7.43
CA LEU A 340 -27.93 7.62 8.69
C LEU A 340 -28.32 9.10 8.53
N ALA A 341 -27.62 9.83 7.66
CA ALA A 341 -27.88 11.23 7.35
C ALA A 341 -29.28 11.41 6.75
N ILE A 342 -29.70 10.55 5.82
CA ILE A 342 -31.07 10.54 5.27
C ILE A 342 -32.12 10.43 6.38
N VAL A 343 -31.84 9.65 7.43
CA VAL A 343 -32.79 9.37 8.52
C VAL A 343 -32.76 10.45 9.62
N VAL A 344 -31.60 11.03 9.89
CA VAL A 344 -31.35 11.91 11.04
C VAL A 344 -31.46 13.39 10.68
N ILE A 345 -30.95 13.81 9.51
CA ILE A 345 -30.92 15.22 9.08
C ILE A 345 -32.32 15.84 8.95
N PRO A 346 -33.35 15.14 8.43
CA PRO A 346 -34.70 15.71 8.39
C PRO A 346 -35.29 16.05 9.76
N LYS A 347 -34.69 15.54 10.84
CA LYS A 347 -35.11 15.75 12.23
C LYS A 347 -34.25 16.79 12.97
N SER A 348 -33.22 17.35 12.33
CA SER A 348 -32.36 18.38 12.93
C SER A 348 -32.86 19.79 12.60
N ASP A 349 -32.87 20.66 13.61
CA ASP A 349 -33.24 22.07 13.47
C ASP A 349 -32.03 22.90 12.97
N PHE A 350 -31.70 22.79 11.68
CA PHE A 350 -30.65 23.60 11.06
C PHE A 350 -31.23 24.77 10.28
N ASN A 351 -30.66 25.97 10.43
CA ASN A 351 -31.12 27.18 9.73
C ASN A 351 -29.99 27.90 8.98
N LYS A 352 -30.35 28.89 8.14
CA LYS A 352 -29.41 29.73 7.37
C LYS A 352 -28.32 30.40 8.24
N LYS A 353 -28.62 30.79 9.48
CA LYS A 353 -27.63 31.37 10.41
C LYS A 353 -26.61 30.34 10.89
N GLN A 354 -26.98 29.07 11.05
CA GLN A 354 -26.04 28.00 11.39
C GLN A 354 -25.10 27.67 10.22
N PHE A 355 -25.58 27.76 8.97
CA PHE A 355 -24.73 27.67 7.78
C PHE A 355 -23.72 28.82 7.70
N ILE A 356 -24.16 30.06 7.95
CA ILE A 356 -23.24 31.22 7.99
C ILE A 356 -22.19 31.05 9.10
N ARG A 357 -22.57 30.52 10.26
CA ARG A 357 -21.61 30.20 11.35
C ARG A 357 -20.68 29.04 11.01
N PHE A 358 -21.03 28.19 10.05
CA PHE A 358 -20.17 27.11 9.56
C PHE A 358 -19.07 27.63 8.63
N LEU A 359 -19.31 28.73 7.88
CA LEU A 359 -18.38 29.26 6.87
C LEU A 359 -16.96 29.55 7.40
N PRO A 360 -16.74 30.16 8.58
CA PRO A 360 -15.39 30.36 9.11
C PRO A 360 -14.66 29.04 9.38
N TYR A 361 -15.37 28.00 9.84
CA TYR A 361 -14.77 26.69 10.07
C TYR A 361 -14.47 25.96 8.76
N LEU A 362 -15.35 26.12 7.77
CA LEU A 362 -15.08 25.64 6.42
C LEU A 362 -13.84 26.35 5.83
N PHE A 363 -13.67 27.65 6.09
CA PHE A 363 -12.47 28.38 5.67
C PHE A 363 -11.21 27.83 6.36
N VAL A 364 -11.23 27.60 7.68
CA VAL A 364 -10.10 26.99 8.41
C VAL A 364 -9.80 25.57 7.89
N LEU A 365 -10.85 24.80 7.59
CA LEU A 365 -10.71 23.47 7.01
C LEU A 365 -10.03 23.54 5.64
N ILE A 366 -10.51 24.40 4.74
CA ILE A 366 -9.92 24.58 3.41
C ILE A 366 -8.48 25.09 3.51
N THR A 367 -8.19 26.09 4.34
CA THR A 367 -6.83 26.60 4.51
C THR A 367 -5.90 25.55 5.11
N SER A 368 -6.38 24.70 6.01
CA SER A 368 -5.59 23.58 6.54
C SER A 368 -5.25 22.54 5.46
N PHE A 369 -6.15 22.28 4.51
CA PHE A 369 -5.86 21.41 3.37
C PHE A 369 -4.88 22.04 2.38
N VAL A 370 -5.00 23.35 2.14
CA VAL A 370 -4.03 24.09 1.31
C VAL A 370 -2.65 24.05 1.96
N MET A 371 -2.56 24.26 3.28
CA MET A 371 -1.29 24.17 4.02
C MET A 371 -0.73 22.75 4.06
N ALA A 372 -1.58 21.73 4.26
CA ALA A 372 -1.19 20.32 4.20
C ALA A 372 -0.60 19.97 2.83
N LYS A 373 -1.18 20.49 1.74
CA LYS A 373 -0.62 20.38 0.39
C LYS A 373 0.74 21.08 0.27
N MET A 374 0.86 22.33 0.74
CA MET A 374 2.11 23.09 0.64
C MET A 374 3.27 22.46 1.40
N ILE A 375 2.98 21.87 2.56
CA ILE A 375 4.00 21.26 3.44
C ILE A 375 4.20 19.77 3.11
N SER A 376 3.39 19.20 2.20
CA SER A 376 3.36 17.76 1.88
C SER A 376 3.21 16.90 3.14
N SER A 377 2.21 17.23 3.94
CA SER A 377 1.94 16.54 5.20
C SER A 377 0.45 16.52 5.53
N GLY A 378 -0.17 15.34 5.39
CA GLY A 378 -1.55 15.09 5.85
C GLY A 378 -1.75 15.35 7.35
N PHE A 379 -0.70 15.28 8.18
CA PHE A 379 -0.78 15.54 9.63
C PHE A 379 -1.23 16.96 9.97
N VAL A 380 -0.94 17.95 9.13
CA VAL A 380 -1.41 19.34 9.32
C VAL A 380 -2.93 19.42 9.21
N ALA A 381 -3.51 18.74 8.23
CA ALA A 381 -4.96 18.64 8.06
C ALA A 381 -5.60 17.85 9.21
N ILE A 382 -4.99 16.74 9.63
CA ILE A 382 -5.44 15.92 10.77
C ILE A 382 -5.46 16.75 12.07
N GLY A 383 -4.39 17.49 12.36
CA GLY A 383 -4.26 18.32 13.57
C GLY A 383 -5.27 19.47 13.60
N ALA A 384 -5.41 20.20 12.49
CA ALA A 384 -6.41 21.27 12.37
C ALA A 384 -7.84 20.74 12.58
N LEU A 385 -8.14 19.58 12.01
CA LEU A 385 -9.43 18.92 12.17
C LEU A 385 -9.69 18.49 13.62
N ALA A 386 -8.68 17.94 14.29
CA ALA A 386 -8.73 17.58 15.71
C ALA A 386 -9.09 18.79 16.58
N VAL A 387 -8.43 19.91 16.33
CA VAL A 387 -8.66 21.18 17.03
C VAL A 387 -10.08 21.68 16.78
N LEU A 388 -10.51 21.72 15.51
CA LEU A 388 -11.87 22.12 15.13
C LEU A 388 -12.96 21.25 15.78
N MET A 389 -12.68 19.95 15.96
CA MET A 389 -13.58 19.00 16.62
C MET A 389 -13.56 19.11 18.15
N ALA A 390 -12.41 19.46 18.74
CA ALA A 390 -12.23 19.62 20.18
C ALA A 390 -12.83 20.92 20.72
N PHE A 391 -12.95 21.97 19.91
CA PHE A 391 -13.47 23.26 20.37
C PHE A 391 -14.94 23.19 20.82
N ARG A 392 -15.17 23.62 22.07
CA ARG A 392 -16.50 23.68 22.69
C ARG A 392 -17.22 24.95 22.22
N PHE A 393 -18.05 24.80 21.19
CA PHE A 393 -18.83 25.93 20.66
C PHE A 393 -19.84 26.43 21.69
N ARG A 394 -20.04 27.76 21.77
CA ARG A 394 -21.14 28.35 22.55
C ARG A 394 -22.45 27.70 22.12
N LYS A 395 -23.22 27.17 23.08
CA LYS A 395 -24.54 26.56 22.87
C LYS A 395 -25.33 27.38 21.84
N VAL A 396 -25.64 26.77 20.71
CA VAL A 396 -26.53 27.42 19.74
C VAL A 396 -27.93 27.40 20.35
N PRO A 397 -28.61 28.56 20.47
CA PRO A 397 -29.99 28.56 20.95
C PRO A 397 -30.84 27.65 20.07
N LYS A 398 -31.64 26.77 20.68
CA LYS A 398 -32.71 26.05 19.97
C LYS A 398 -33.69 27.09 19.43
N ILE A 399 -33.69 27.32 18.13
CA ILE A 399 -34.66 28.18 17.47
C ILE A 399 -35.58 27.26 16.66
N PRO A 400 -36.92 27.29 16.88
CA PRO A 400 -37.86 26.47 16.12
C PRO A 400 -37.80 26.75 14.62
N ASN A 401 -38.04 25.70 13.86
CA ASN A 401 -37.72 25.50 12.45
C ASN A 401 -38.61 26.27 11.45
N ARG A 402 -38.05 26.53 10.26
CA ARG A 402 -38.72 26.43 8.94
C ARG A 402 -37.72 26.73 7.80
N THR A 403 -36.77 25.84 7.50
CA THR A 403 -36.17 25.78 6.13
C THR A 403 -35.68 24.36 5.80
N LYS A 404 -36.54 23.55 5.16
CA LYS A 404 -36.22 22.18 4.69
C LYS A 404 -35.25 22.14 3.48
N SER A 405 -35.06 23.27 2.79
CA SER A 405 -34.42 23.32 1.46
C SER A 405 -32.91 23.08 1.48
N VAL A 406 -32.19 23.58 2.49
CA VAL A 406 -30.72 23.45 2.58
C VAL A 406 -30.30 22.00 2.84
N HIS A 407 -31.03 21.30 3.70
CA HIS A 407 -30.79 19.89 3.97
C HIS A 407 -31.03 19.00 2.75
N LEU A 408 -32.07 19.31 1.97
CA LEU A 408 -32.35 18.58 0.73
C LEU A 408 -31.21 18.76 -0.28
N VAL A 409 -30.70 19.99 -0.44
CA VAL A 409 -29.57 20.26 -1.34
C VAL A 409 -28.31 19.51 -0.90
N VAL A 410 -27.94 19.57 0.38
CA VAL A 410 -26.76 18.86 0.90
C VAL A 410 -26.91 17.34 0.75
N LEU A 411 -28.10 16.81 1.05
CA LEU A 411 -28.38 15.38 0.92
C LEU A 411 -28.35 14.93 -0.55
N SER A 412 -28.92 15.71 -1.45
CA SER A 412 -28.89 15.45 -2.90
C SER A 412 -27.48 15.48 -3.44
N ILE A 413 -26.62 16.41 -3.00
CA ILE A 413 -25.23 16.43 -3.43
C ILE A 413 -24.49 15.22 -2.86
N MET A 414 -24.68 14.86 -1.59
CA MET A 414 -24.04 13.67 -1.01
C MET A 414 -24.47 12.38 -1.73
N ILE A 415 -25.76 12.20 -2.02
CA ILE A 415 -26.27 11.06 -2.80
C ILE A 415 -25.68 11.09 -4.22
N ALA A 416 -25.65 12.26 -4.87
CA ALA A 416 -25.06 12.40 -6.20
C ALA A 416 -23.56 12.10 -6.19
N THR A 417 -22.81 12.56 -5.17
CA THR A 417 -21.38 12.26 -5.02
C THR A 417 -21.18 10.76 -4.81
N ILE A 418 -21.97 10.11 -3.96
CA ILE A 418 -21.89 8.66 -3.74
C ILE A 418 -22.30 7.89 -5.01
N ALA A 419 -23.30 8.36 -5.75
CA ALA A 419 -23.75 7.73 -6.99
C ALA A 419 -22.73 7.89 -8.13
N VAL A 420 -22.17 9.09 -8.31
CA VAL A 420 -21.08 9.36 -9.27
C VAL A 420 -19.85 8.53 -8.91
N PHE A 421 -19.50 8.48 -7.62
CA PHE A 421 -18.37 7.72 -7.14
C PHE A 421 -18.58 6.20 -7.24
N GLY A 422 -19.79 5.72 -6.96
CA GLY A 422 -20.19 4.34 -7.19
C GLY A 422 -20.18 4.00 -8.68
N TYR A 423 -20.67 4.89 -9.54
CA TYR A 423 -20.65 4.73 -10.99
C TYR A 423 -19.23 4.78 -11.58
N THR A 424 -18.26 5.45 -10.96
CA THR A 424 -16.88 5.49 -11.46
C THR A 424 -16.05 4.30 -10.97
N LEU A 425 -16.33 3.82 -9.75
CA LEU A 425 -15.74 2.58 -9.24
C LEU A 425 -16.41 1.34 -9.82
N TYR A 426 -17.68 1.42 -10.23
CA TYR A 426 -18.40 0.27 -10.79
C TYR A 426 -17.72 -0.29 -12.05
N PRO A 427 -17.27 0.50 -13.03
CA PRO A 427 -16.44 0.00 -14.14
C PRO A 427 -15.10 -0.57 -13.70
N SER A 428 -14.48 -0.08 -12.62
CA SER A 428 -13.22 -0.64 -12.11
C SER A 428 -13.46 -1.97 -11.38
N ALA A 429 -14.51 -2.07 -10.57
CA ALA A 429 -14.94 -3.30 -9.91
C ALA A 429 -15.50 -4.31 -10.91
N TYR A 430 -16.28 -3.85 -11.89
CA TYR A 430 -16.82 -4.64 -13.01
C TYR A 430 -15.71 -5.05 -13.96
N ASN A 431 -14.76 -4.18 -14.31
CA ASN A 431 -13.57 -4.58 -15.06
C ASN A 431 -12.75 -5.53 -14.24
N THR A 432 -12.55 -5.35 -12.93
CA THR A 432 -11.87 -6.35 -12.10
C THR A 432 -12.60 -7.69 -12.21
N LEU A 433 -13.91 -7.75 -11.92
CA LEU A 433 -14.72 -8.96 -12.01
C LEU A 433 -14.80 -9.57 -13.42
N THR A 434 -14.83 -8.76 -14.48
CA THR A 434 -14.91 -9.24 -15.87
C THR A 434 -13.55 -9.54 -16.49
N THR A 435 -12.48 -8.89 -16.05
CA THR A 435 -11.10 -9.22 -16.42
C THR A 435 -10.70 -10.53 -15.73
N MET A 436 -11.15 -10.74 -14.48
CA MET A 436 -11.12 -12.04 -13.81
C MET A 436 -11.89 -13.12 -14.60
N SER A 437 -13.05 -12.79 -15.18
CA SER A 437 -13.78 -13.72 -16.08
C SER A 437 -13.13 -13.92 -17.46
N LYS A 438 -12.46 -12.92 -18.02
CA LYS A 438 -11.82 -12.97 -19.35
C LYS A 438 -10.45 -13.62 -19.31
N ARG A 439 -9.70 -13.50 -18.20
CA ARG A 439 -8.44 -14.20 -17.97
C ARG A 439 -8.60 -15.71 -18.12
N GLY A 440 -9.72 -16.29 -17.70
CA GLY A 440 -9.99 -17.73 -17.86
C GLY A 440 -9.90 -18.29 -19.29
N VAL A 441 -9.87 -17.46 -20.35
CA VAL A 441 -9.77 -17.91 -21.75
C VAL A 441 -8.33 -17.95 -22.27
N THR A 442 -7.38 -17.21 -21.66
CA THR A 442 -5.95 -17.15 -22.08
C THR A 442 -4.96 -17.23 -20.92
N ALA A 443 -5.42 -17.44 -19.68
CA ALA A 443 -4.59 -17.42 -18.48
C ALA A 443 -3.62 -18.60 -18.41
N GLN A 444 -2.39 -18.29 -18.03
CA GLN A 444 -1.41 -19.26 -17.61
C GLN A 444 -1.32 -19.28 -16.08
N ASN A 445 -1.00 -20.44 -15.51
CA ASN A 445 -1.01 -20.64 -14.06
C ASN A 445 0.40 -20.50 -13.47
N VAL A 446 0.57 -19.61 -12.50
CA VAL A 446 1.79 -19.45 -11.71
C VAL A 446 1.42 -19.59 -10.24
N GLY A 447 1.99 -20.57 -9.52
CA GLY A 447 1.70 -20.76 -8.09
C GLY A 447 0.21 -20.96 -7.75
N GLY A 448 -0.59 -21.49 -8.68
CA GLY A 448 -2.03 -21.72 -8.49
C GLY A 448 -2.93 -20.52 -8.85
N VAL A 449 -2.37 -19.42 -9.38
CA VAL A 449 -3.11 -18.21 -9.79
C VAL A 449 -2.93 -17.91 -11.27
N ASN A 450 -3.95 -17.31 -11.87
CA ASN A 450 -4.04 -16.96 -13.27
C ASN A 450 -3.35 -15.63 -13.55
N THR A 451 -2.46 -15.62 -14.55
CA THR A 451 -1.69 -14.46 -14.96
C THR A 451 -1.69 -14.28 -16.48
N ASP A 452 -1.26 -13.11 -16.94
CA ASP A 452 -1.03 -12.83 -18.36
C ASP A 452 0.18 -13.62 -18.90
N LEU A 453 0.19 -13.81 -20.22
CA LEU A 453 1.20 -14.63 -20.90
C LEU A 453 2.62 -14.07 -20.71
N ASP A 454 2.78 -12.75 -20.69
CA ASP A 454 4.09 -12.11 -20.54
C ASP A 454 4.67 -12.38 -19.16
N THR A 455 3.87 -12.17 -18.11
CA THR A 455 4.26 -12.47 -16.73
C THR A 455 4.57 -13.95 -16.54
N TYR A 456 3.77 -14.85 -17.11
CA TYR A 456 4.04 -16.28 -17.07
C TYR A 456 5.37 -16.64 -17.74
N ASN A 457 5.61 -16.12 -18.95
CA ASN A 457 6.83 -16.37 -19.71
C ASN A 457 8.06 -15.85 -18.96
N GLN A 458 7.99 -14.65 -18.39
CA GLN A 458 9.04 -14.07 -17.55
C GLN A 458 9.36 -14.97 -16.35
N ILE A 459 8.35 -15.31 -15.55
CA ILE A 459 8.53 -16.13 -14.34
C ILE A 459 9.11 -17.50 -14.69
N THR A 460 8.57 -18.16 -15.72
CA THR A 460 9.02 -19.49 -16.15
C THR A 460 10.45 -19.44 -16.69
N ALA A 461 10.82 -18.37 -17.42
CA ALA A 461 12.17 -18.20 -17.94
C ALA A 461 13.19 -17.96 -16.81
N VAL A 462 12.85 -17.11 -15.83
CA VAL A 462 13.68 -16.89 -14.64
C VAL A 462 13.80 -18.18 -13.81
N GLU A 463 12.70 -18.88 -13.55
CA GLU A 463 12.71 -20.16 -12.83
C GLU A 463 13.66 -21.16 -13.51
N LYS A 464 13.53 -21.32 -14.83
CA LYS A 464 14.39 -22.22 -15.62
C LYS A 464 15.86 -21.81 -15.56
N ALA A 465 16.18 -20.52 -15.61
CA ALA A 465 17.54 -20.02 -15.55
C ALA A 465 18.15 -20.22 -14.16
N VAL A 466 17.40 -19.90 -13.09
CA VAL A 466 17.80 -20.11 -11.69
C VAL A 466 18.00 -21.61 -11.40
N ALA A 467 17.11 -22.47 -11.89
CA ALA A 467 17.17 -23.92 -11.67
C ALA A 467 18.44 -24.58 -12.22
N LYS A 468 19.10 -24.00 -13.24
CA LYS A 468 20.40 -24.50 -13.74
C LYS A 468 21.50 -24.46 -12.69
N HIS A 469 21.38 -23.55 -11.71
CA HIS A 469 22.35 -23.35 -10.64
C HIS A 469 21.94 -24.02 -9.33
N ALA A 470 20.66 -24.42 -9.19
CA ALA A 470 20.08 -25.04 -8.00
C ALA A 470 20.50 -24.34 -6.67
N PRO A 471 20.27 -23.02 -6.54
CA PRO A 471 20.75 -22.26 -5.38
C PRO A 471 20.04 -22.68 -4.09
N ILE A 472 20.79 -22.71 -2.99
CA ILE A 472 20.25 -22.82 -1.63
C ILE A 472 19.81 -21.44 -1.14
N THR A 473 20.55 -20.39 -1.55
CA THR A 473 20.34 -19.00 -1.17
C THR A 473 20.39 -18.12 -2.40
N MET A 474 19.41 -17.22 -2.54
CA MET A 474 19.38 -16.26 -3.64
C MET A 474 19.09 -14.84 -3.17
N PHE A 475 19.38 -13.89 -4.06
CA PHE A 475 19.04 -12.50 -3.88
C PHE A 475 18.28 -11.96 -5.10
N SER A 476 17.20 -11.22 -4.87
CA SER A 476 16.45 -10.55 -5.94
C SER A 476 16.48 -9.06 -5.69
N TYR A 477 16.88 -8.28 -6.70
CA TYR A 477 17.14 -6.85 -6.56
C TYR A 477 16.85 -6.08 -7.87
N PRO A 478 16.26 -4.86 -7.84
CA PRO A 478 15.85 -4.07 -6.68
C PRO A 478 14.57 -4.53 -5.98
N ILE A 479 13.55 -5.00 -6.70
CA ILE A 479 12.34 -5.59 -6.10
C ILE A 479 11.68 -6.58 -7.06
N GLN A 480 11.79 -7.90 -6.77
CA GLN A 480 10.76 -8.90 -7.12
C GLN A 480 10.72 -10.00 -6.05
N ALA A 481 9.88 -9.82 -5.02
CA ALA A 481 9.80 -10.72 -3.87
C ALA A 481 9.40 -12.16 -4.25
N TYR A 482 8.72 -12.33 -5.40
CA TYR A 482 8.33 -13.63 -5.92
C TYR A 482 9.54 -14.54 -6.19
N TYR A 483 10.64 -14.01 -6.72
CA TYR A 483 11.77 -14.84 -7.14
C TYR A 483 12.46 -15.55 -5.99
N TYR A 484 12.41 -15.01 -4.77
CA TYR A 484 12.92 -15.71 -3.59
C TYR A 484 12.30 -17.09 -3.36
N THR A 485 11.17 -17.41 -4.00
CA THR A 485 10.52 -18.73 -3.94
C THR A 485 11.28 -19.81 -4.71
N PHE A 486 12.23 -19.43 -5.56
CA PHE A 486 13.07 -20.36 -6.32
C PHE A 486 14.27 -20.88 -5.53
N ALA A 487 14.48 -20.40 -4.30
CA ALA A 487 15.47 -20.91 -3.37
C ALA A 487 14.87 -21.15 -1.98
N PRO A 488 15.39 -22.13 -1.22
CA PRO A 488 14.95 -22.36 0.15
C PRO A 488 15.18 -21.19 1.11
N LYS A 489 16.19 -20.35 0.87
CA LYS A 489 16.58 -19.23 1.74
C LYS A 489 16.78 -17.93 0.95
N HIS A 490 16.50 -16.81 1.61
CA HIS A 490 16.83 -15.47 1.11
C HIS A 490 18.17 -14.99 1.69
N ALA A 491 18.85 -14.12 0.94
CA ALA A 491 20.18 -13.64 1.27
C ALA A 491 20.22 -12.44 2.23
N THR A 492 19.09 -11.76 2.41
CA THR A 492 18.99 -10.56 3.24
C THR A 492 17.62 -10.45 3.89
N ARG A 493 17.59 -9.81 5.06
CA ARG A 493 16.35 -9.48 5.76
C ARG A 493 15.53 -8.40 5.02
N PHE A 494 16.14 -7.65 4.10
CA PHE A 494 15.48 -6.63 3.28
C PHE A 494 14.95 -7.21 1.97
N MET A 495 13.71 -7.69 2.00
CA MET A 495 13.09 -8.36 0.85
C MET A 495 12.71 -7.40 -0.29
N THR A 496 12.67 -6.09 -0.03
CA THR A 496 12.29 -5.04 -0.99
C THR A 496 13.10 -3.77 -0.73
N PHE A 497 13.71 -3.19 -1.76
CA PHE A 497 14.44 -1.91 -1.68
C PHE A 497 13.67 -0.77 -2.34
N GLU A 498 13.32 0.23 -1.55
CA GLU A 498 12.57 1.40 -2.01
C GLU A 498 13.52 2.58 -2.26
N PRO A 499 13.12 3.59 -3.06
CA PRO A 499 13.93 4.81 -3.26
C PRO A 499 14.30 5.53 -1.96
N GLN A 500 13.65 5.20 -0.83
CA GLN A 500 13.85 5.84 0.46
C GLN A 500 14.64 4.97 1.44
N THR A 501 15.15 3.81 1.00
CA THR A 501 16.09 3.01 1.78
C THR A 501 17.35 3.83 2.07
N THR A 502 17.65 3.96 3.35
CA THR A 502 18.77 4.77 3.86
C THR A 502 20.12 4.11 3.59
N ILE A 503 21.18 4.89 3.69
CA ILE A 503 22.56 4.39 3.56
C ILE A 503 22.85 3.32 4.62
N ALA A 504 22.38 3.50 5.85
CA ALA A 504 22.57 2.54 6.93
C ALA A 504 21.88 1.20 6.64
N GLU A 505 20.68 1.23 6.05
CA GLU A 505 19.96 0.02 5.64
C GLU A 505 20.67 -0.71 4.49
N GLN A 506 21.23 0.04 3.54
CA GLN A 506 22.09 -0.54 2.50
C GLN A 506 23.34 -1.20 3.09
N ASP A 507 23.99 -0.57 4.07
CA ASP A 507 25.15 -1.16 4.75
C ASP A 507 24.79 -2.44 5.50
N ILE A 508 23.61 -2.50 6.14
CA ILE A 508 23.11 -3.72 6.78
C ILE A 508 22.83 -4.80 5.74
N ALA A 509 22.15 -4.47 4.64
CA ALA A 509 21.88 -5.42 3.57
C ALA A 509 23.17 -5.98 2.93
N ILE A 510 24.19 -5.13 2.74
CA ILE A 510 25.50 -5.55 2.25
C ILE A 510 26.16 -6.52 3.24
N ASN A 511 26.13 -6.24 4.55
CA ASN A 511 26.65 -7.16 5.56
C ASN A 511 25.90 -8.51 5.56
N ASP A 512 24.58 -8.48 5.39
CA ASP A 512 23.76 -9.70 5.23
C ASP A 512 24.23 -10.47 3.97
N LEU A 513 24.48 -9.79 2.84
CA LEU A 513 24.96 -10.42 1.60
C LEU A 513 26.39 -10.97 1.70
N GLU A 514 27.29 -10.29 2.41
CA GLU A 514 28.67 -10.75 2.64
C GLU A 514 28.73 -12.00 3.52
N SER A 515 27.77 -12.13 4.45
CA SER A 515 27.65 -13.29 5.32
C SER A 515 26.90 -14.46 4.67
N SER A 516 25.80 -14.19 3.96
CA SER A 516 24.96 -15.21 3.33
C SER A 516 25.52 -15.74 2.02
N LYS A 517 26.22 -14.90 1.25
CA LYS A 517 26.87 -15.23 -0.03
C LYS A 517 25.93 -15.97 -1.00
N PRO A 518 24.87 -15.32 -1.50
CA PRO A 518 23.91 -15.97 -2.39
C PRO A 518 24.60 -16.56 -3.63
N GLU A 519 24.15 -17.74 -4.06
CA GLU A 519 24.72 -18.40 -5.24
C GLU A 519 24.17 -17.83 -6.55
N VAL A 520 23.00 -17.18 -6.48
CA VAL A 520 22.34 -16.54 -7.63
C VAL A 520 21.76 -15.19 -7.21
N VAL A 521 21.96 -14.19 -8.08
CA VAL A 521 21.28 -12.89 -8.00
C VAL A 521 20.39 -12.71 -9.22
N VAL A 522 19.11 -12.46 -9.01
CA VAL A 522 18.20 -11.97 -10.06
C VAL A 522 18.19 -10.45 -10.00
N PHE A 523 18.76 -9.83 -11.02
CA PHE A 523 19.04 -8.40 -11.06
C PHE A 523 18.25 -7.72 -12.18
N ASP A 524 17.47 -6.69 -11.85
CA ASP A 524 16.85 -5.80 -12.83
C ASP A 524 17.76 -4.56 -13.05
N PRO A 525 18.54 -4.52 -14.14
CA PRO A 525 19.47 -3.43 -14.42
C PRO A 525 18.76 -2.10 -14.72
N LEU A 526 17.56 -2.13 -15.30
CA LEU A 526 16.85 -0.91 -15.68
C LEU A 526 16.30 -0.23 -14.42
N GLN A 527 15.66 -1.02 -13.54
CA GLN A 527 15.17 -0.51 -12.28
C GLN A 527 16.33 -0.09 -11.37
N ALA A 528 17.42 -0.86 -11.30
CA ALA A 528 18.59 -0.51 -10.51
C ALA A 528 19.23 0.82 -10.97
N ALA A 529 19.29 1.07 -12.29
CA ALA A 529 19.76 2.34 -12.84
C ALA A 529 18.83 3.50 -12.42
N SER A 530 17.51 3.31 -12.49
CA SER A 530 16.53 4.33 -12.07
C SER A 530 16.64 4.68 -10.59
N LEU A 531 17.03 3.72 -9.75
CA LEU A 531 17.19 3.87 -8.30
C LEU A 531 18.61 4.21 -7.88
N SER A 532 19.55 4.37 -8.81
CA SER A 532 20.98 4.54 -8.54
C SER A 532 21.29 5.69 -7.59
N LYS A 533 20.55 6.81 -7.66
CA LYS A 533 20.75 7.94 -6.74
C LYS A 533 20.51 7.57 -5.28
N SER A 534 19.48 6.76 -5.01
CA SER A 534 19.10 6.35 -3.67
C SER A 534 19.81 5.09 -3.21
N LEU A 535 20.05 4.13 -4.12
CA LEU A 535 20.51 2.77 -3.82
C LEU A 535 21.92 2.46 -4.37
N TRP A 536 22.75 3.50 -4.55
CA TRP A 536 24.07 3.36 -5.17
C TRP A 536 24.99 2.34 -4.48
N LYS A 537 24.96 2.22 -3.14
CA LYS A 537 25.89 1.33 -2.42
C LYS A 537 25.63 -0.13 -2.75
N ILE A 538 24.38 -0.55 -2.64
CA ILE A 538 23.98 -1.92 -2.90
C ILE A 538 24.07 -2.24 -4.39
N ASN A 539 23.73 -1.29 -5.28
CA ASN A 539 23.99 -1.40 -6.72
C ASN A 539 25.47 -1.74 -6.97
N ASN A 540 26.37 -0.92 -6.42
CA ASN A 540 27.81 -1.08 -6.60
C ASN A 540 28.31 -2.41 -6.03
N TYR A 541 27.78 -2.82 -4.86
CA TYR A 541 28.15 -4.09 -4.27
C TYR A 541 27.78 -5.27 -5.18
N ILE A 542 26.55 -5.30 -5.71
CA ILE A 542 26.10 -6.38 -6.58
C ILE A 542 26.89 -6.40 -7.89
N THR A 543 27.03 -5.26 -8.56
CA THR A 543 27.75 -5.21 -9.85
C THR A 543 29.25 -5.51 -9.71
N SER A 544 29.86 -5.23 -8.55
CA SER A 544 31.27 -5.52 -8.31
C SER A 544 31.55 -6.97 -7.92
N ASN A 545 30.59 -7.66 -7.29
CA ASN A 545 30.81 -9.00 -6.71
C ASN A 545 30.20 -10.14 -7.54
N TYR A 546 29.30 -9.83 -8.47
CA TYR A 546 28.60 -10.82 -9.29
C TYR A 546 28.83 -10.57 -10.79
N ILE A 547 28.71 -11.62 -11.59
CA ILE A 547 28.84 -11.56 -13.06
C ILE A 547 27.59 -12.14 -13.71
N VAL A 548 27.19 -11.58 -14.85
CA VAL A 548 26.03 -12.07 -15.61
C VAL A 548 26.34 -13.45 -16.19
N SER A 549 25.56 -14.46 -15.78
CA SER A 549 25.58 -15.82 -16.31
C SER A 549 24.62 -15.94 -17.51
N GLU A 550 23.41 -15.41 -17.36
CA GLU A 550 22.35 -15.47 -18.36
C GLU A 550 21.49 -14.21 -18.32
N THR A 551 20.89 -13.86 -19.46
CA THR A 551 19.93 -12.76 -19.56
C THR A 551 18.58 -13.29 -19.98
N VAL A 552 17.55 -13.00 -19.18
CA VAL A 552 16.15 -13.30 -19.50
C VAL A 552 15.54 -12.05 -20.12
N VAL A 553 15.13 -12.16 -21.38
CA VAL A 553 14.45 -11.08 -22.13
C VAL A 553 12.97 -11.41 -22.22
N SER A 554 12.16 -10.57 -21.60
CA SER A 554 10.70 -10.70 -21.56
C SER A 554 10.08 -9.30 -21.66
N LYS A 555 9.02 -9.02 -20.89
CA LYS A 555 8.54 -7.65 -20.68
C LYS A 555 9.60 -6.78 -19.98
N GLU A 556 10.42 -7.41 -19.13
CA GLU A 556 11.56 -6.81 -18.45
C GLU A 556 12.84 -7.53 -18.87
N ILE A 557 13.97 -6.81 -18.81
CA ILE A 557 15.31 -7.37 -18.99
C ILE A 557 15.83 -7.73 -17.61
N LEU A 558 16.07 -9.03 -17.37
CA LEU A 558 16.58 -9.52 -16.09
C LEU A 558 17.91 -10.23 -16.27
N TRP A 559 18.88 -9.92 -15.43
CA TRP A 559 20.18 -10.59 -15.38
C TRP A 559 20.17 -11.65 -14.29
N ILE A 560 20.55 -12.86 -14.65
CA ILE A 560 20.84 -13.95 -13.72
C ILE A 560 22.34 -13.91 -13.49
N MET A 561 22.75 -13.45 -12.31
CA MET A 561 24.14 -13.24 -11.96
C MET A 561 24.61 -14.29 -10.96
N ILE A 562 25.88 -14.68 -11.06
CA ILE A 562 26.56 -15.63 -10.18
C ILE A 562 27.79 -14.98 -9.53
N PRO A 563 28.28 -15.46 -8.37
CA PRO A 563 29.48 -14.94 -7.74
C PRO A 563 30.68 -14.94 -8.68
N ARG A 564 31.44 -13.84 -8.69
CA ARG A 564 32.67 -13.73 -9.47
C ARG A 564 33.75 -14.65 -8.90
N SER A 565 34.35 -15.51 -9.74
CA SER A 565 35.50 -16.34 -9.37
C SER A 565 36.82 -15.60 -9.66
N GLY A 566 37.53 -15.08 -8.65
CA GLY A 566 38.83 -14.40 -8.80
C GLY A 566 39.03 -13.22 -7.84
N GLU A 567 40.18 -12.52 -7.95
CA GLU A 567 40.43 -11.29 -7.17
C GLU A 567 39.33 -10.25 -7.44
N LYS A 568 38.87 -9.60 -6.36
CA LYS A 568 37.91 -8.49 -6.39
C LYS A 568 38.53 -7.31 -7.13
N LYS A 569 38.51 -7.30 -8.46
CA LYS A 569 38.85 -6.09 -9.22
C LYS A 569 37.80 -5.04 -8.89
N GLN A 570 38.22 -4.01 -8.18
CA GLN A 570 37.46 -2.78 -8.00
C GLN A 570 37.24 -2.21 -9.41
N LEU A 571 36.06 -2.44 -9.99
CA LEU A 571 35.72 -1.84 -11.27
C LEU A 571 35.55 -0.34 -11.01
N ASN A 572 36.61 0.42 -11.30
CA ASN A 572 36.50 1.86 -11.48
C ASN A 572 35.69 2.07 -12.76
N TYR A 573 34.37 2.12 -12.61
CA TYR A 573 33.48 2.40 -13.71
C TYR A 573 33.72 3.84 -14.19
N LEU A 574 33.58 4.03 -15.49
CA LEU A 574 33.94 5.24 -16.24
C LEU A 574 32.98 6.41 -15.87
N ALA A 575 33.02 7.58 -16.53
CA ALA A 575 31.96 8.61 -16.38
C ALA A 575 31.27 8.85 -17.75
N PHE A 576 29.93 8.86 -17.80
CA PHE A 576 29.11 8.97 -19.04
C PHE A 576 28.25 10.23 -18.96
N SER A 577 28.09 10.91 -20.09
CA SER A 577 27.08 11.97 -20.27
C SER A 577 26.21 11.68 -21.50
N LEU A 578 24.90 11.82 -21.35
CA LEU A 578 23.91 11.66 -22.43
C LEU A 578 23.67 13.03 -23.11
N ARG A 579 23.77 13.07 -24.43
CA ARG A 579 23.34 14.23 -25.24
C ARG A 579 22.10 13.84 -26.05
N LYS A 580 21.12 14.76 -26.15
CA LYS A 580 19.90 14.57 -26.95
C LYS A 580 19.78 15.68 -27.99
N ASP A 581 19.63 15.30 -29.26
CA ASP A 581 19.50 16.22 -30.38
C ASP A 581 18.08 16.84 -30.48
N GLY A 582 18.03 18.13 -30.17
CA GLY A 582 17.27 19.14 -30.91
C GLY A 582 15.85 18.81 -31.44
N LEU A 583 14.86 18.55 -30.58
CA LEU A 583 13.44 18.87 -30.84
C LEU A 583 12.60 18.76 -29.54
N ASN A 584 11.96 19.87 -29.15
CA ASN A 584 11.08 19.97 -28.00
C ASN A 584 9.80 19.12 -28.21
N SER A 585 9.75 17.92 -27.64
CA SER A 585 8.48 17.24 -27.34
C SER A 585 8.51 16.63 -25.95
N THR A 586 7.54 17.04 -25.15
CA THR A 586 7.40 16.78 -23.72
C THR A 586 6.80 15.40 -23.51
N VAL A 587 7.61 14.36 -23.61
CA VAL A 587 7.38 13.12 -22.87
C VAL A 587 8.43 13.09 -21.77
N GLN A 588 8.04 13.50 -20.56
CA GLN A 588 8.86 13.45 -19.36
C GLN A 588 9.09 11.98 -18.95
N GLN A 589 10.02 11.29 -19.62
CA GLN A 589 10.88 10.37 -18.88
C GLN A 589 12.03 11.22 -18.36
N GLN A 590 12.13 11.32 -17.02
CA GLN A 590 13.12 12.08 -16.30
C GLN A 590 14.54 11.57 -16.61
N ALA A 591 15.12 12.05 -17.71
CA ALA A 591 16.56 12.24 -17.81
C ALA A 591 16.88 13.47 -16.94
N GLN A 592 17.07 13.24 -15.64
CA GLN A 592 17.70 14.23 -14.77
C GLN A 592 19.20 13.98 -14.81
N ASP A 593 19.97 14.98 -15.26
CA ASP A 593 21.39 15.09 -15.03
C ASP A 593 21.69 14.89 -13.54
N VAL A 594 22.33 13.77 -13.20
CA VAL A 594 22.83 13.51 -11.84
C VAL A 594 24.35 13.63 -11.86
N GLN A 595 24.85 14.85 -11.69
CA GLN A 595 26.19 15.04 -11.13
C GLN A 595 26.12 14.76 -9.61
N SER A 596 26.80 13.70 -9.16
CA SER A 596 27.26 13.56 -7.77
C SER A 596 28.78 13.82 -7.76
N PRO A 597 29.33 14.72 -6.92
CA PRO A 597 30.68 15.23 -7.10
C PRO A 597 31.85 14.30 -6.73
N GLU A 598 31.67 13.07 -6.22
CA GLU A 598 32.81 12.41 -5.55
C GLU A 598 33.08 10.92 -5.79
N LYS A 599 32.35 10.20 -6.66
CA LYS A 599 32.79 8.90 -7.20
C LYS A 599 31.83 8.42 -8.29
N GLY A 600 32.35 8.30 -9.52
CA GLY A 600 31.59 7.90 -10.71
C GLY A 600 31.09 6.45 -10.64
N ILE A 601 29.85 6.25 -11.10
CA ILE A 601 29.24 4.94 -11.37
C ILE A 601 28.66 5.05 -12.78
N ASN A 602 28.86 4.02 -13.60
CA ASN A 602 28.54 4.11 -15.02
C ASN A 602 28.05 2.79 -15.59
N SER A 603 26.73 2.65 -15.70
CA SER A 603 26.04 1.74 -16.63
C SER A 603 24.98 2.58 -17.34
N GLY A 604 24.94 2.55 -18.66
CA GLY A 604 24.01 3.35 -19.48
C GLY A 604 23.03 2.46 -20.25
N VAL A 605 21.79 2.93 -20.37
CA VAL A 605 20.75 2.33 -21.21
C VAL A 605 20.46 3.31 -22.33
N MET A 606 20.66 2.91 -23.58
CA MET A 606 20.27 3.71 -24.73
C MET A 606 18.91 3.23 -25.23
N GLN A 607 17.87 4.01 -24.93
CA GLN A 607 16.54 3.85 -25.51
C GLN A 607 16.40 4.84 -26.69
N ASN A 608 15.97 4.33 -27.85
CA ASN A 608 15.65 5.04 -29.10
C ASN A 608 16.78 5.19 -30.14
N ALA A 609 16.35 5.28 -31.41
CA ALA A 609 17.16 5.68 -32.55
C ALA A 609 17.72 7.09 -32.35
N HIS A 610 19.01 7.25 -32.68
CA HIS A 610 19.78 8.50 -32.57
C HIS A 610 20.05 8.94 -31.13
N SER A 611 20.47 8.01 -30.27
CA SER A 611 21.01 8.31 -28.95
C SER A 611 22.54 8.30 -28.99
N GLU A 612 23.17 9.32 -28.41
CA GLU A 612 24.62 9.49 -28.31
C GLU A 612 25.07 9.37 -26.84
N LEU A 613 26.04 8.49 -26.59
CA LEU A 613 26.66 8.28 -25.30
C LEU A 613 28.14 8.66 -25.39
N GLU A 614 28.54 9.74 -24.71
CA GLU A 614 29.93 10.19 -24.69
C GLU A 614 30.66 9.62 -23.46
N PHE A 615 31.88 9.14 -23.68
CA PHE A 615 32.71 8.52 -22.65
C PHE A 615 34.15 9.08 -22.63
N LYS A 616 34.61 9.40 -21.42
CA LYS A 616 36.01 9.75 -21.12
C LYS A 616 36.69 8.64 -20.30
N PRO A 617 37.76 7.98 -20.79
CA PRO A 617 38.53 7.00 -20.04
C PRO A 617 39.16 7.62 -18.80
N ALA A 618 39.02 6.97 -17.65
CA ALA A 618 39.78 7.31 -16.45
C ALA A 618 40.96 6.34 -16.31
N ILE A 619 42.18 6.89 -16.36
CA ILE A 619 43.49 6.36 -15.92
C ILE A 619 43.97 5.01 -16.54
N GLN A 620 43.11 4.04 -16.85
CA GLN A 620 43.43 2.79 -17.55
C GLN A 620 42.67 2.69 -18.89
N ARG A 621 43.38 2.28 -19.95
CA ARG A 621 42.86 2.22 -21.32
C ARG A 621 42.05 0.93 -21.54
N PRO A 622 40.76 1.00 -21.92
CA PRO A 622 39.99 -0.19 -22.29
C PRO A 622 40.45 -0.73 -23.65
N THR A 623 40.58 -2.06 -23.77
CA THR A 623 40.93 -2.76 -25.03
C THR A 623 39.71 -3.18 -25.83
N SER A 624 38.54 -3.29 -25.18
CA SER A 624 37.28 -3.53 -25.88
C SER A 624 36.08 -3.05 -25.05
N VAL A 625 34.95 -2.89 -25.71
CA VAL A 625 33.66 -2.52 -25.14
C VAL A 625 32.67 -3.66 -25.39
N SER A 626 32.07 -4.20 -24.33
CA SER A 626 30.99 -5.19 -24.45
C SER A 626 29.62 -4.52 -24.41
N LEU A 627 28.90 -4.63 -25.53
CA LEU A 627 27.51 -4.20 -25.69
C LEU A 627 26.60 -5.41 -25.57
N SER A 628 25.41 -5.22 -25.00
CA SER A 628 24.34 -6.20 -25.09
C SER A 628 23.10 -5.56 -25.71
N VAL A 629 22.49 -6.26 -26.65
CA VAL A 629 21.51 -5.67 -27.57
C VAL A 629 20.14 -6.24 -27.29
N PHE A 630 19.16 -5.35 -27.10
CA PHE A 630 17.80 -5.70 -26.70
C PHE A 630 16.77 -5.02 -27.61
N TYR A 631 15.64 -5.69 -27.82
CA TYR A 631 14.53 -5.18 -28.61
C TYR A 631 13.25 -5.33 -27.79
N ASP A 632 12.45 -4.27 -27.71
CA ASP A 632 11.22 -4.22 -26.89
C ASP A 632 10.07 -5.06 -27.49
N GLU A 633 10.15 -5.49 -28.75
CA GLU A 633 9.15 -6.34 -29.40
C GLU A 633 9.76 -7.61 -30.02
N ILE A 634 9.05 -8.73 -29.86
CA ILE A 634 9.31 -9.97 -30.62
C ILE A 634 8.90 -9.72 -32.07
N GLN A 635 9.78 -9.11 -32.86
CA GLN A 635 9.64 -8.93 -34.30
C GLN A 635 10.66 -9.84 -35.03
N PRO A 636 10.35 -10.31 -36.25
CA PRO A 636 11.06 -11.41 -36.88
C PRO A 636 12.53 -11.08 -37.16
N THR A 637 13.36 -12.11 -36.98
CA THR A 637 14.75 -12.27 -37.40
C THR A 637 15.22 -11.30 -38.49
N ALA A 638 16.31 -10.58 -38.19
CA ALA A 638 17.12 -9.72 -39.08
C ALA A 638 16.87 -8.20 -39.06
N MET A 639 16.60 -7.60 -37.89
CA MET A 639 16.96 -6.19 -37.70
C MET A 639 18.39 -6.08 -37.18
N CYS A 640 19.23 -5.40 -37.94
CA CYS A 640 20.59 -5.05 -37.56
C CYS A 640 20.73 -3.53 -37.57
N GLY A 641 21.30 -2.98 -36.50
CA GLY A 641 21.69 -1.59 -36.39
C GLY A 641 23.19 -1.41 -36.63
N GLU A 642 23.61 -0.18 -36.89
CA GLU A 642 25.01 0.20 -36.86
C GLU A 642 25.28 0.96 -35.57
N VAL A 643 26.26 0.47 -34.82
CA VAL A 643 26.83 1.18 -33.69
C VAL A 643 28.11 1.83 -34.17
N HIS A 644 28.14 3.15 -34.08
CA HIS A 644 29.31 3.92 -34.45
C HIS A 644 30.09 4.21 -33.18
N LEU A 645 31.35 3.78 -33.14
CA LEU A 645 32.33 4.28 -32.18
C LEU A 645 33.13 5.37 -32.86
N ARG A 646 32.86 6.63 -32.51
CA ARG A 646 33.60 7.78 -33.01
C ARG A 646 34.75 8.09 -32.08
N TYR A 647 35.90 8.37 -32.68
CA TYR A 647 37.13 8.73 -32.00
C TYR A 647 37.48 10.20 -32.31
N ARG A 648 37.82 10.99 -31.28
CA ARG A 648 38.21 12.39 -31.49
C ARG A 648 39.56 12.44 -32.23
N GLY A 649 39.52 12.76 -33.52
CA GLY A 649 40.72 12.78 -34.37
C GLY A 649 40.71 11.84 -35.59
N SER A 650 39.53 11.46 -36.11
CA SER A 650 39.26 11.02 -37.50
C SER A 650 39.14 9.52 -37.82
N SER A 651 39.07 8.63 -36.83
CA SER A 651 38.63 7.25 -37.08
C SER A 651 37.24 6.99 -36.51
N GLU A 652 36.47 6.17 -37.22
CA GLU A 652 35.14 5.69 -36.82
C GLU A 652 35.14 4.17 -37.01
N ALA A 653 34.85 3.42 -35.95
CA ALA A 653 34.62 1.98 -36.05
C ALA A 653 33.12 1.74 -36.10
N ILE A 654 32.64 1.27 -37.26
CA ILE A 654 31.23 0.93 -37.45
C ILE A 654 31.10 -0.57 -37.22
N THR A 655 30.38 -0.95 -36.18
CA THR A 655 30.03 -2.36 -35.95
C THR A 655 28.55 -2.54 -36.22
N LYS A 656 28.24 -3.42 -37.18
CA LYS A 656 26.88 -3.87 -37.40
C LYS A 656 26.50 -4.85 -36.29
N ILE A 657 25.43 -4.55 -35.56
CA ILE A 657 24.93 -5.39 -34.49
C ILE A 657 23.49 -5.80 -34.79
N CYS A 658 23.23 -7.09 -34.75
CA CYS A 658 21.92 -7.68 -34.98
C CYS A 658 21.29 -8.16 -33.67
N ALA A 659 19.95 -8.20 -33.63
CA ALA A 659 19.20 -8.67 -32.46
C ALA A 659 19.62 -10.07 -31.95
N GLN A 660 20.08 -10.93 -32.85
CA GLN A 660 20.53 -12.29 -32.54
C GLN A 660 21.94 -12.36 -31.93
N ASP A 661 22.72 -11.27 -32.00
CA ASP A 661 24.13 -11.29 -31.59
C ASP A 661 24.28 -11.30 -30.07
N GLY A 662 23.24 -10.91 -29.33
CA GLY A 662 23.16 -10.98 -27.86
C GLY A 662 24.18 -10.08 -27.18
N LYS A 663 25.44 -10.51 -27.10
CA LYS A 663 26.58 -9.77 -26.57
C LYS A 663 27.61 -9.55 -27.69
N VAL A 664 27.89 -8.28 -28.01
CA VAL A 664 28.91 -7.91 -29.00
C VAL A 664 30.07 -7.22 -28.30
N THR A 665 31.27 -7.73 -28.52
CA THR A 665 32.51 -7.11 -28.02
C THR A 665 33.17 -6.35 -29.16
N ILE A 666 33.30 -5.04 -29.01
CA ILE A 666 33.93 -4.18 -30.01
C ILE A 666 35.31 -3.78 -29.51
N PRO A 667 36.41 -4.12 -30.22
CA PRO A 667 37.75 -3.72 -29.83
C PRO A 667 37.90 -2.20 -29.88
N VAL A 668 38.60 -1.63 -28.90
CA VAL A 668 38.92 -0.20 -28.80
C VAL A 668 40.39 -0.04 -29.19
N ALA A 669 40.69 0.93 -30.06
CA ALA A 669 42.05 1.16 -30.52
C ALA A 669 42.96 1.71 -29.40
N ASP A 670 44.25 1.34 -29.42
CA ASP A 670 45.21 1.50 -28.30
C ASP A 670 45.54 2.95 -27.89
N ASN A 671 45.06 3.97 -28.62
CA ASN A 671 45.56 5.35 -28.58
C ASN A 671 44.52 6.43 -28.24
N LEU A 672 43.53 6.15 -27.38
CA LEU A 672 42.33 7.00 -27.29
C LEU A 672 42.14 7.74 -25.95
N GLU A 673 41.74 9.01 -26.06
CA GLU A 673 41.37 9.90 -24.96
C GLU A 673 39.86 10.06 -24.77
N GLU A 674 39.02 9.81 -25.79
CA GLU A 674 37.54 9.90 -25.73
C GLU A 674 36.92 8.94 -26.76
N VAL A 675 35.84 8.22 -26.40
CA VAL A 675 35.07 7.37 -27.34
C VAL A 675 33.59 7.73 -27.23
N GLU A 676 32.95 7.92 -28.38
CA GLU A 676 31.52 8.25 -28.48
C GLU A 676 30.77 7.08 -29.13
N LEU A 677 29.68 6.65 -28.48
CA LEU A 677 28.83 5.55 -28.91
C LEU A 677 27.53 6.13 -29.47
N VAL A 678 27.30 5.95 -30.77
CA VAL A 678 26.10 6.45 -31.45
C VAL A 678 25.24 5.28 -31.87
N ASN A 679 24.04 5.19 -31.31
CA ASN A 679 23.01 4.23 -31.73
C ASN A 679 22.15 4.83 -32.83
N GLN A 680 22.33 4.40 -34.08
CA GLN A 680 21.47 4.83 -35.20
C GLN A 680 20.25 3.90 -35.44
N SER A 681 19.95 3.00 -34.50
CA SER A 681 18.92 1.97 -34.67
C SER A 681 17.69 2.18 -33.78
N ALA A 682 16.52 1.68 -34.20
CA ALA A 682 15.29 1.68 -33.40
C ALA A 682 15.33 0.73 -32.18
N SER A 683 16.50 0.18 -31.83
CA SER A 683 16.67 -0.84 -30.79
C SER A 683 17.15 -0.27 -29.46
N THR A 684 16.84 -0.98 -28.37
CA THR A 684 17.28 -0.64 -27.01
C THR A 684 18.62 -1.32 -26.73
N LEU A 685 19.70 -0.55 -26.64
CA LEU A 685 21.03 -1.11 -26.33
C LEU A 685 21.31 -0.97 -24.83
N VAL A 686 21.62 -2.10 -24.16
CA VAL A 686 22.05 -2.10 -22.75
C VAL A 686 23.53 -2.45 -22.69
N TRP A 687 24.31 -1.53 -22.14
CA TRP A 687 25.75 -1.68 -22.04
C TRP A 687 26.13 -2.48 -20.80
N ASN A 688 26.95 -3.53 -20.96
CA ASN A 688 27.24 -4.47 -19.88
C ASN A 688 28.59 -4.21 -19.20
N GLU A 689 29.72 -4.08 -19.91
CA GLU A 689 31.05 -3.78 -19.32
C GLU A 689 32.08 -3.26 -20.36
N PRO A 690 33.09 -2.45 -20.00
CA PRO A 690 34.33 -2.29 -20.75
C PRO A 690 35.36 -3.34 -20.31
N VAL A 691 36.04 -4.00 -21.25
CA VAL A 691 37.13 -4.92 -20.93
C VAL A 691 38.43 -4.12 -20.78
N LEU A 692 38.92 -4.01 -19.55
CA LEU A 692 40.21 -3.40 -19.22
C LEU A 692 41.30 -4.49 -19.24
N LEU A 693 42.50 -4.12 -19.70
CA LEU A 693 43.69 -4.99 -19.59
C LEU A 693 44.00 -5.34 -18.12
N ASP A 694 44.61 -6.51 -17.92
CA ASP A 694 45.25 -6.90 -16.65
C ASP A 694 46.39 -5.95 -16.27
#